data_AF-A0A8S1D832-F1
#
_entry.id   AF-A0A8S1D832-F1
#
_cell.length_a   1.000
_cell.length_b   1.000
_cell.length_c   1.000
_cell.angle_alpha   90.00
_cell.angle_beta   90.00
_cell.angle_gamma   90.00
#
_symmetry.space_group_name_H-M   'P 1'
#
loop_
_entity.id
_entity.type
_entity.pdbx_description
1 polymer ?
#
loop_
_entity_poly.entity_id
_entity_poly.type
_entity_poly.pdbx_seq_one_letter_code
_entity_poly.pdbx_strand_id
1 'polypeptide(L)'
;MILHVLISHHPAHIDWTALRTSACQVVGSKTKETRFHDRRPAGPRVFGVTVTRSFGVSSQLQNKTGLLDPETRVKMEGRSSTPNPSSVEKSPALSRAGSSSSLRSRAGKRQHGGSSSLNGSQGNLTAAELMCPVCFELIQEAHITRCGHTFCYRCIAKSLETCGRCPKCSFVVGGIDQVFPNFLLNDLVAKHKVSVAAAQASASVGADETALKEFVTTESHRMTLPDVNAVLELLNHRKQLLEAESCAAQNKLLNEFLHNLLQQKEEQLVRLAKEVSLIKKDIGEVEVILKDVEEQAGKLPRMDSEEESESQPLPKLECPTLTARRRRMHAHFDDFVQCYFTSRAKELMFGDDDTTKGSGLDMFRENLVKFSRYNSLRPLASLNYSTGLYNNSTIVSSIEFDKDDELFAIAGVTKRIKVFDYGSVIRDVVDMHYPCIEMVSTSKISCVSWNAYHKSMLASSDYEGTVTVWDACTGKKTLAFQEHEKRCWSVDFNHVDTRLIASGSDDAKVKLWSVNLERSISSLEAKANVCCVKFNPRSSCHLAFGSADHCVHYYDLRSPKEPLALFKGHRKAVSYVKFLSNEEIVSASTDSQLKMWSITKPHCLRSFTGHINEKNFVGLATDGDYVACGSENNALFVYYKGLSKQLFNFKFDAGHGILDKERKEEDAGDFVSAVCWKRSSNVVVAANSQGIIKILELVSGSAIKKGKSRVFFGLPGYTAVAVTGLGKKGLGYNEQEDINEGLEAVRAAASAGCRSLQELEVAKIQVDSLGDAEAAAEGATLGVWKYQGPKSKKAKSTPVLELYGESADLWNSGVSKGEAQNFARRLMDTAANLMTPTIFADEVAAALSNLGVKVDIYDQKWAEEKKMSSFLSVSRGSEEPPRFLELNYLGAGKSDSNPVVLVGKGVTFDTGGISLKPASKMDEMRADMGGAACVVATIKAAATLKIPINVRGLIPLCENMPSGRATKPGDVVTAMNGKTIQIDNTDAEGRLILADALCLASQSPNRVIIDMATLTGAMVVCLGNAAAGVFSNSTPMWEELRKAGCHAGDRVWRFPLWNFYSKQLNEIPGADLNNIGKGPGGGSCTAAAFLKEFVGNSTWMHVDIASVMTSSGSEVPYLSKGMAGRPVRTMVQFLSQLSKK
;
A
#
# COMPACT_ATOMS: atom_id res chain seq x y z
N MET A 1 14.01 3.73 9.52
CA MET A 1 15.46 3.40 9.53
C MET A 1 15.61 2.01 8.94
N ILE A 2 16.76 1.70 8.33
CA ILE A 2 17.07 0.37 7.81
C ILE A 2 17.96 -0.29 8.87
N LEU A 3 17.54 -1.46 9.35
CA LEU A 3 18.28 -2.29 10.31
C LEU A 3 18.75 -3.56 9.59
N HIS A 4 19.84 -4.16 10.06
CA HIS A 4 20.62 -5.14 9.31
C HIS A 4 20.78 -6.45 10.10
N VAL A 5 20.54 -7.57 9.42
CA VAL A 5 20.58 -8.96 9.95
C VAL A 5 21.73 -9.68 9.24
N LEU A 6 22.78 -10.06 9.99
CA LEU A 6 24.16 -10.15 9.47
C LEU A 6 25.01 -11.20 10.21
N ILE A 7 25.48 -12.28 9.55
CA ILE A 7 26.24 -13.41 10.13
C ILE A 7 27.73 -13.48 9.68
N SER A 8 28.70 -13.63 10.59
CA SER A 8 30.11 -13.93 10.22
C SER A 8 30.88 -14.85 11.22
N HIS A 9 32.17 -15.10 10.98
CA HIS A 9 33.02 -16.03 11.74
C HIS A 9 34.47 -15.53 11.94
N HIS A 10 35.01 -15.84 13.13
CA HIS A 10 36.42 -15.84 13.58
C HIS A 10 37.43 -14.78 13.06
N PRO A 11 37.94 -13.90 13.96
CA PRO A 11 39.22 -13.23 13.77
C PRO A 11 40.39 -14.11 14.24
N ALA A 12 41.56 -13.95 13.61
CA ALA A 12 42.85 -14.45 14.09
C ALA A 12 43.63 -13.34 14.83
N HIS A 13 44.60 -13.73 15.67
CA HIS A 13 45.42 -12.80 16.45
C HIS A 13 46.25 -11.85 15.58
N ILE A 14 46.13 -10.54 15.84
CA ILE A 14 47.22 -9.57 15.70
C ILE A 14 47.18 -8.67 16.95
N ASP A 15 48.30 -8.59 17.67
CA ASP A 15 48.52 -7.64 18.77
C ASP A 15 49.44 -6.52 18.27
N TRP A 16 49.04 -5.27 18.50
CA TRP A 16 49.91 -4.09 18.42
C TRP A 16 49.51 -3.06 19.48
N THR A 17 50.22 -3.09 20.61
CA THR A 17 50.14 -2.08 21.66
C THR A 17 50.90 -0.78 21.30
N ALA A 18 50.62 0.27 22.10
CA ALA A 18 51.39 1.51 22.27
C ALA A 18 51.30 2.63 21.21
N LEU A 19 50.55 3.68 21.56
CA LEU A 19 50.97 5.12 21.62
C LEU A 19 49.80 5.93 22.23
N ARG A 20 49.65 6.10 23.55
CA ARG A 20 50.49 6.74 24.59
C ARG A 20 50.43 8.29 24.60
N THR A 21 49.70 8.81 25.60
CA THR A 21 49.91 10.09 26.33
C THR A 21 49.89 11.46 25.63
N SER A 22 48.89 12.29 25.98
CA SER A 22 49.02 13.65 26.56
C SER A 22 47.62 14.12 27.00
N ALA A 23 47.22 14.35 28.27
CA ALA A 23 47.88 14.60 29.56
C ALA A 23 48.28 16.06 29.86
N CYS A 24 47.33 16.84 30.40
CA CYS A 24 47.48 17.83 31.51
C CYS A 24 46.06 18.27 31.94
N GLN A 25 45.62 18.04 33.18
CA GLN A 25 45.90 18.80 34.42
C GLN A 25 45.25 20.21 34.43
N VAL A 26 44.19 20.46 35.21
CA VAL A 26 44.07 20.57 36.70
C VAL A 26 44.50 21.94 37.24
N VAL A 27 43.52 22.72 37.72
CA VAL A 27 43.57 23.56 38.94
C VAL A 27 42.15 23.62 39.52
N GLY A 28 41.99 23.75 40.85
CA GLY A 28 40.70 24.04 41.48
C GLY A 28 40.82 24.84 42.78
N SER A 29 39.96 25.86 42.94
CA SER A 29 39.82 26.71 44.14
C SER A 29 38.42 27.37 44.10
N LYS A 30 37.50 27.12 45.04
CA LYS A 30 37.41 27.58 46.44
C LYS A 30 36.89 29.02 46.65
N THR A 31 35.71 29.08 47.28
CA THR A 31 35.22 30.01 48.33
C THR A 31 34.85 31.49 48.05
N LYS A 32 33.56 31.80 48.34
CA LYS A 32 32.99 32.96 49.08
C LYS A 32 33.23 34.38 48.52
N GLU A 33 32.23 35.28 48.44
CA GLU A 33 31.57 35.90 49.61
C GLU A 33 30.15 36.53 49.36
N THR A 34 29.62 37.11 50.45
CA THR A 34 28.31 37.78 50.73
C THR A 34 27.81 38.84 49.71
N ARG A 35 26.56 39.38 49.73
CA ARG A 35 25.53 39.66 50.78
C ARG A 35 24.12 39.78 50.09
N PHE A 36 22.97 40.31 50.56
CA PHE A 36 22.46 41.03 51.77
C PHE A 36 20.90 40.95 51.80
N HIS A 37 20.25 41.06 52.99
CA HIS A 37 18.83 41.46 53.27
C HIS A 37 17.65 40.65 52.66
N ASP A 38 16.39 40.74 53.15
CA ASP A 38 15.84 40.77 54.54
C ASP A 38 14.31 40.44 54.50
N ARG A 39 13.71 40.12 55.67
CA ARG A 39 12.26 40.14 56.03
C ARG A 39 11.23 39.20 55.34
N ARG A 40 10.77 38.27 56.18
CA ARG A 40 9.45 37.59 56.27
C ARG A 40 8.25 38.59 56.42
N PRO A 41 6.94 38.21 56.26
CA PRO A 41 6.27 37.14 57.04
C PRO A 41 5.06 36.35 56.47
N ALA A 42 4.71 35.24 57.18
CA ALA A 42 3.44 34.47 57.24
C ALA A 42 2.81 33.90 55.94
N GLY A 43 2.25 32.68 55.83
CA GLY A 43 2.11 31.53 56.76
C GLY A 43 0.76 31.42 57.50
N PRO A 44 0.27 30.23 57.94
CA PRO A 44 0.72 28.84 57.63
C PRO A 44 -0.42 27.75 57.57
N ARG A 45 -0.06 26.44 57.48
CA ARG A 45 -0.83 25.22 57.90
C ARG A 45 -2.08 24.80 57.06
N VAL A 46 -2.68 23.58 57.11
CA VAL A 46 -2.29 22.16 57.44
C VAL A 46 -3.35 21.17 56.84
N PHE A 47 -3.06 19.86 56.82
CA PHE A 47 -3.91 18.71 56.45
C PHE A 47 -5.35 18.63 57.05
N GLY A 48 -6.27 17.93 56.35
CA GLY A 48 -7.57 17.42 56.82
C GLY A 48 -8.62 17.36 55.67
N VAL A 49 -9.08 16.25 55.08
CA VAL A 49 -9.75 15.01 55.58
C VAL A 49 -11.30 15.11 55.71
N THR A 50 -11.97 14.96 54.55
CA THR A 50 -13.22 14.16 54.32
C THR A 50 -14.62 14.73 54.70
N VAL A 51 -15.64 14.12 54.04
CA VAL A 51 -17.06 13.85 54.43
C VAL A 51 -18.22 14.71 53.84
N THR A 52 -19.22 13.99 53.26
CA THR A 52 -20.70 14.24 53.15
C THR A 52 -21.39 15.11 52.07
N ARG A 53 -22.26 14.40 51.30
CA ARG A 53 -23.69 14.65 50.97
C ARG A 53 -24.20 15.92 50.23
N SER A 54 -24.44 15.72 48.93
CA SER A 54 -25.79 15.69 48.27
C SER A 54 -26.96 16.59 48.76
N PHE A 55 -27.33 17.57 47.91
CA PHE A 55 -28.69 18.04 47.52
C PHE A 55 -28.51 18.90 46.22
N GLY A 56 -29.51 19.22 45.39
CA GLY A 56 -30.90 18.75 45.32
C GLY A 56 -31.87 19.69 44.58
N VAL A 57 -32.22 19.37 43.32
CA VAL A 57 -33.50 19.68 42.63
C VAL A 57 -33.78 21.12 42.11
N SER A 58 -34.62 21.20 41.05
CA SER A 58 -35.32 22.34 40.42
C SER A 58 -34.56 23.28 39.47
N SER A 59 -34.99 23.64 38.25
CA SER A 59 -36.30 23.78 37.53
C SER A 59 -36.82 25.24 37.43
N GLN A 60 -37.70 25.70 36.51
CA GLN A 60 -38.59 25.02 35.53
C GLN A 60 -39.15 26.00 34.44
N LEU A 61 -40.07 25.48 33.58
CA LEU A 61 -41.15 26.14 32.77
C LEU A 61 -40.75 26.58 31.33
N GLN A 62 -41.59 26.45 30.28
CA GLN A 62 -42.96 25.90 30.11
C GLN A 62 -43.08 25.23 28.70
N ASN A 63 -43.63 24.03 28.47
CA ASN A 63 -45.03 23.50 28.58
C ASN A 63 -46.00 24.11 27.55
N LYS A 64 -46.92 23.39 26.87
CA LYS A 64 -47.50 22.01 27.00
C LYS A 64 -47.48 21.31 25.60
N THR A 65 -48.10 20.16 25.23
CA THR A 65 -48.98 19.07 25.77
C THR A 65 -48.86 17.87 24.78
N GLY A 66 -49.32 16.62 24.98
CA GLY A 66 -49.92 15.92 26.12
C GLY A 66 -51.02 14.90 25.70
N LEU A 67 -51.10 13.74 26.37
CA LEU A 67 -52.10 12.63 26.26
C LEU A 67 -52.03 11.77 24.95
N LEU A 68 -52.22 10.44 24.92
CA LEU A 68 -52.49 9.41 25.96
C LEU A 68 -51.98 8.00 25.51
N ASP A 69 -51.97 7.02 26.43
CA ASP A 69 -51.48 5.61 26.32
C ASP A 69 -52.70 4.61 26.31
N PRO A 70 -52.64 3.24 26.30
CA PRO A 70 -51.48 2.32 26.31
C PRO A 70 -51.56 0.97 25.48
N GLU A 71 -50.42 0.27 25.41
CA GLU A 71 -50.14 -1.19 25.50
C GLU A 71 -50.92 -2.38 24.81
N THR A 72 -50.09 -3.37 24.38
CA THR A 72 -50.18 -4.87 24.54
C THR A 72 -50.72 -5.89 23.51
N ARG A 73 -49.98 -7.04 23.48
CA ARG A 73 -50.33 -8.46 23.13
C ARG A 73 -50.52 -8.89 21.64
N VAL A 74 -50.38 -10.18 21.24
CA VAL A 74 -49.37 -11.26 21.53
C VAL A 74 -49.64 -12.54 20.68
N LYS A 75 -48.57 -13.22 20.20
CA LYS A 75 -48.42 -14.65 19.77
C LYS A 75 -49.38 -15.34 18.75
N MET A 76 -48.75 -16.09 17.83
CA MET A 76 -49.10 -17.46 17.33
C MET A 76 -50.44 -17.61 16.55
N GLU A 77 -50.71 -18.64 15.73
CA GLU A 77 -50.13 -19.99 15.54
C GLU A 77 -49.82 -20.32 14.04
N GLY A 78 -49.47 -21.57 13.73
CA GLY A 78 -49.37 -22.10 12.36
C GLY A 78 -49.47 -23.63 12.32
N ARG A 79 -49.73 -24.23 11.14
CA ARG A 79 -49.88 -25.69 10.95
C ARG A 79 -49.61 -26.15 9.49
N SER A 80 -48.81 -27.22 9.36
CA SER A 80 -48.96 -28.46 8.53
C SER A 80 -49.48 -28.38 7.07
N SER A 81 -49.04 -29.22 6.11
CA SER A 81 -48.22 -30.46 6.15
C SER A 81 -47.55 -30.84 4.80
N THR A 82 -46.67 -31.84 4.84
CA THR A 82 -45.92 -32.60 3.79
C THR A 82 -46.83 -33.49 2.87
N PRO A 83 -46.35 -34.33 1.90
CA PRO A 83 -44.97 -34.70 1.46
C PRO A 83 -44.69 -34.85 -0.09
N ASN A 84 -43.39 -35.07 -0.45
CA ASN A 84 -42.73 -35.95 -1.48
C ASN A 84 -43.49 -36.74 -2.59
N PRO A 85 -42.81 -37.41 -3.60
CA PRO A 85 -41.44 -37.29 -4.19
C PRO A 85 -41.39 -37.44 -5.77
N SER A 86 -40.21 -37.75 -6.33
CA SER A 86 -39.94 -38.44 -7.64
C SER A 86 -40.05 -37.58 -8.94
N SER A 87 -39.39 -37.89 -10.08
CA SER A 87 -38.30 -38.85 -10.40
C SER A 87 -37.48 -38.41 -11.65
N VAL A 88 -36.41 -39.16 -11.93
CA VAL A 88 -35.39 -39.01 -13.00
C VAL A 88 -35.93 -39.37 -14.40
N GLU A 89 -35.52 -38.65 -15.47
CA GLU A 89 -34.90 -39.19 -16.71
C GLU A 89 -34.54 -38.13 -17.77
N LYS A 90 -34.02 -38.54 -18.95
CA LYS A 90 -33.19 -37.70 -19.87
C LYS A 90 -33.69 -37.66 -21.34
N SER A 91 -33.62 -36.46 -21.95
CA SER A 91 -33.31 -36.20 -23.39
C SER A 91 -34.29 -36.73 -24.49
N PRO A 92 -34.16 -36.38 -25.80
CA PRO A 92 -33.51 -35.22 -26.46
C PRO A 92 -34.39 -34.48 -27.53
N ALA A 93 -33.82 -33.41 -28.11
CA ALA A 93 -33.95 -32.93 -29.51
C ALA A 93 -35.22 -32.19 -30.08
N LEU A 94 -34.92 -31.03 -30.69
CA LEU A 94 -35.40 -30.45 -31.98
C LEU A 94 -36.89 -30.03 -32.24
N SER A 95 -37.04 -28.70 -32.33
CA SER A 95 -37.59 -27.93 -33.49
C SER A 95 -39.03 -27.34 -33.48
N ARG A 96 -39.09 -26.13 -34.09
CA ARG A 96 -40.19 -25.41 -34.78
C ARG A 96 -41.62 -25.29 -34.19
N ALA A 97 -42.04 -24.02 -34.07
CA ALA A 97 -43.38 -23.41 -34.30
C ALA A 97 -44.65 -24.00 -33.62
N GLY A 98 -45.63 -23.20 -33.17
CA GLY A 98 -45.74 -21.74 -33.17
C GLY A 98 -47.16 -21.26 -33.54
N SER A 99 -48.00 -20.95 -32.55
CA SER A 99 -49.37 -20.46 -32.77
C SER A 99 -49.91 -19.60 -31.61
N SER A 100 -50.86 -18.71 -31.96
CA SER A 100 -51.88 -18.02 -31.14
C SER A 100 -51.96 -18.39 -29.65
N SER A 101 -51.73 -17.49 -28.68
CA SER A 101 -52.63 -16.39 -28.24
C SER A 101 -53.97 -16.88 -27.63
N SER A 102 -54.49 -16.37 -26.49
CA SER A 102 -54.24 -15.06 -25.85
C SER A 102 -54.65 -14.98 -24.36
N LEU A 103 -54.14 -13.95 -23.64
CA LEU A 103 -54.76 -13.23 -22.49
C LEU A 103 -55.13 -14.04 -21.19
N ARG A 104 -54.49 -13.85 -20.03
CA ARG A 104 -54.56 -12.61 -19.19
C ARG A 104 -53.46 -12.49 -18.09
N SER A 105 -52.85 -11.29 -18.01
CA SER A 105 -52.25 -10.60 -16.85
C SER A 105 -51.50 -11.38 -15.73
N ARG A 106 -50.16 -11.28 -15.72
CA ARG A 106 -49.25 -11.35 -14.56
C ARG A 106 -48.11 -10.34 -14.75
N ALA A 107 -47.55 -9.76 -13.68
CA ALA A 107 -46.48 -8.75 -13.72
C ALA A 107 -45.16 -9.26 -13.10
N GLY A 108 -44.00 -8.86 -13.64
CA GLY A 108 -42.70 -9.40 -13.22
C GLY A 108 -41.46 -8.65 -13.75
N LYS A 109 -40.28 -9.07 -13.25
CA LYS A 109 -38.96 -8.42 -13.39
C LYS A 109 -38.35 -8.46 -14.81
N ARG A 110 -37.62 -7.40 -15.18
CA ARG A 110 -36.43 -7.38 -16.08
C ARG A 110 -35.45 -6.34 -15.50
N GLN A 111 -34.16 -6.63 -15.23
CA GLN A 111 -33.04 -6.94 -16.13
C GLN A 111 -32.63 -5.77 -17.05
N HIS A 112 -31.51 -5.12 -16.71
CA HIS A 112 -30.76 -4.21 -17.58
C HIS A 112 -29.82 -5.00 -18.50
N GLY A 113 -29.54 -4.49 -19.70
CA GLY A 113 -28.49 -5.02 -20.57
C GLY A 113 -28.07 -4.02 -21.65
N GLY A 114 -26.77 -4.03 -21.97
CA GLY A 114 -26.22 -3.61 -23.28
C GLY A 114 -26.36 -2.14 -23.69
N SER A 115 -25.59 -1.23 -23.09
CA SER A 115 -25.23 0.03 -23.76
C SER A 115 -24.06 -0.20 -24.72
N SER A 116 -24.34 -0.56 -25.97
CA SER A 116 -23.32 -0.71 -27.01
C SER A 116 -22.82 0.65 -27.49
N SER A 117 -21.67 1.10 -26.97
CA SER A 117 -20.95 2.24 -27.52
C SER A 117 -20.50 1.95 -28.95
N LEU A 118 -21.07 2.64 -29.94
CA LEU A 118 -20.65 2.54 -31.33
C LEU A 118 -19.32 3.29 -31.52
N ASN A 119 -18.23 2.51 -31.57
CA ASN A 119 -16.99 2.95 -32.21
C ASN A 119 -17.22 3.16 -33.72
N GLY A 120 -16.38 3.97 -34.36
CA GLY A 120 -16.59 4.43 -35.72
C GLY A 120 -16.58 3.32 -36.78
N SER A 121 -17.67 3.24 -37.54
CA SER A 121 -17.75 2.61 -38.86
C SER A 121 -18.54 3.55 -39.78
N GLN A 122 -17.99 3.92 -40.94
CA GLN A 122 -18.70 4.74 -41.92
C GLN A 122 -19.83 3.93 -42.57
N GLY A 123 -21.06 4.08 -42.06
CA GLY A 123 -22.28 3.63 -42.71
C GLY A 123 -23.03 4.83 -43.29
N ASN A 124 -23.43 4.74 -44.56
CA ASN A 124 -24.31 5.74 -45.16
C ASN A 124 -25.70 5.63 -44.53
N LEU A 125 -26.09 6.63 -43.71
CA LEU A 125 -27.46 6.74 -43.24
C LEU A 125 -28.39 7.00 -44.43
N THR A 126 -29.56 6.35 -44.41
CA THR A 126 -30.59 6.50 -45.43
C THR A 126 -31.37 7.80 -45.22
N ALA A 127 -31.92 8.38 -46.30
CA ALA A 127 -32.67 9.64 -46.22
C ALA A 127 -33.85 9.58 -45.22
N ALA A 128 -34.47 8.40 -45.08
CA ALA A 128 -35.55 8.15 -44.11
C ALA A 128 -35.13 8.33 -42.64
N GLU A 129 -33.86 8.10 -42.31
CA GLU A 129 -33.32 8.24 -40.95
C GLU A 129 -33.02 9.71 -40.56
N LEU A 130 -33.01 10.61 -41.55
CA LEU A 130 -32.83 12.06 -41.37
C LEU A 130 -34.15 12.83 -41.26
N MET A 131 -35.30 12.13 -41.30
CA MET A 131 -36.64 12.75 -41.25
C MET A 131 -37.19 12.83 -39.82
N CYS A 132 -37.92 13.90 -39.53
CA CYS A 132 -38.50 14.17 -38.23
C CYS A 132 -39.74 13.29 -37.98
N PRO A 133 -39.79 12.44 -36.93
CA PRO A 133 -40.94 11.55 -36.67
C PRO A 133 -42.27 12.22 -36.30
N VAL A 134 -42.39 13.54 -36.44
CA VAL A 134 -43.59 14.34 -36.07
C VAL A 134 -44.13 15.12 -37.27
N CYS A 135 -43.27 15.70 -38.11
CA CYS A 135 -43.68 16.40 -39.33
C CYS A 135 -43.32 15.66 -40.62
N PHE A 136 -42.62 14.51 -40.54
CA PHE A 136 -42.16 13.66 -41.64
C PHE A 136 -41.24 14.32 -42.68
N GLU A 137 -40.98 15.62 -42.56
CA GLU A 137 -39.96 16.37 -43.28
C GLU A 137 -38.53 16.10 -42.78
N LEU A 138 -37.53 16.39 -43.63
CA LEU A 138 -36.12 16.38 -43.25
C LEU A 138 -35.87 17.32 -42.05
N ILE A 139 -35.11 16.85 -41.05
CA ILE A 139 -34.94 17.61 -39.80
C ILE A 139 -34.33 19.00 -40.05
N GLN A 140 -34.96 20.07 -39.56
CA GLN A 140 -34.44 21.42 -39.71
C GLN A 140 -33.39 21.76 -38.63
N GLU A 141 -33.72 21.50 -37.37
CA GLU A 141 -32.87 21.73 -36.19
C GLU A 141 -32.97 20.53 -35.25
N ALA A 142 -32.05 19.59 -35.38
CA ALA A 142 -32.03 18.35 -34.62
C ALA A 142 -31.82 18.63 -33.13
N HIS A 143 -32.78 18.22 -32.31
CA HIS A 143 -32.76 18.31 -30.85
C HIS A 143 -33.14 16.97 -30.23
N ILE A 144 -32.33 16.52 -29.27
CA ILE A 144 -32.45 15.23 -28.58
C ILE A 144 -33.09 15.41 -27.19
N THR A 145 -34.11 14.62 -26.92
CA THR A 145 -34.76 14.52 -25.60
C THR A 145 -33.93 13.65 -24.66
N ARG A 146 -34.10 13.81 -23.34
CA ARG A 146 -33.46 12.97 -22.30
C ARG A 146 -33.64 11.44 -22.49
N CYS A 147 -34.67 11.00 -23.22
CA CYS A 147 -34.89 9.59 -23.56
C CYS A 147 -34.19 9.09 -24.85
N GLY A 148 -33.29 9.89 -25.43
CA GLY A 148 -32.48 9.54 -26.61
C GLY A 148 -33.15 9.80 -27.97
N HIS A 149 -34.42 10.21 -28.00
CA HIS A 149 -35.14 10.46 -29.25
C HIS A 149 -34.93 11.89 -29.76
N THR A 150 -34.63 12.03 -31.06
CA THR A 150 -34.33 13.29 -31.75
C THR A 150 -35.48 13.73 -32.68
N PHE A 151 -35.75 15.03 -32.73
CA PHE A 151 -36.79 15.67 -33.54
C PHE A 151 -36.32 17.06 -34.03
N CYS A 152 -37.10 17.73 -34.89
CA CYS A 152 -36.99 19.18 -35.07
C CYS A 152 -37.34 19.91 -33.77
N TYR A 153 -36.59 20.95 -33.41
CA TYR A 153 -36.84 21.79 -32.23
C TYR A 153 -38.30 22.22 -32.09
N ARG A 154 -38.86 22.85 -33.13
CA ARG A 154 -40.26 23.34 -33.16
C ARG A 154 -41.30 22.23 -33.00
N CYS A 155 -40.98 21.00 -33.42
CA CYS A 155 -41.88 19.85 -33.28
C CYS A 155 -41.88 19.28 -31.86
N ILE A 156 -40.70 19.15 -31.22
CA ILE A 156 -40.64 18.68 -29.84
C ILE A 156 -41.15 19.75 -28.87
N ALA A 157 -40.80 21.03 -29.04
CA ALA A 157 -41.29 22.12 -28.21
C ALA A 157 -42.83 22.15 -28.15
N LYS A 158 -43.50 22.18 -29.32
CA LYS A 158 -44.97 22.17 -29.39
C LYS A 158 -45.60 20.90 -28.82
N SER A 159 -44.93 19.75 -28.91
CA SER A 159 -45.39 18.53 -28.24
C SER A 159 -45.26 18.62 -26.72
N LEU A 160 -44.19 19.21 -26.19
CA LEU A 160 -44.02 19.37 -24.74
C LEU A 160 -45.01 20.38 -24.16
N GLU A 161 -45.26 21.49 -24.87
CA GLU A 161 -46.35 22.45 -24.56
C GLU A 161 -47.72 21.77 -24.49
N THR A 162 -48.00 20.80 -25.38
CA THR A 162 -49.31 20.16 -25.50
C THR A 162 -49.50 18.96 -24.56
N CYS A 163 -48.44 18.18 -24.25
CA CYS A 163 -48.59 16.92 -23.49
C CYS A 163 -47.42 16.54 -22.56
N GLY A 164 -46.37 17.35 -22.44
CA GLY A 164 -45.24 17.12 -21.53
C GLY A 164 -44.44 15.82 -21.76
N ARG A 165 -44.57 15.21 -22.95
CA ARG A 165 -44.05 13.86 -23.25
C ARG A 165 -43.37 13.79 -24.62
N CYS A 166 -42.38 12.90 -24.73
CA CYS A 166 -41.72 12.57 -25.97
C CYS A 166 -42.67 11.84 -26.95
N PRO A 167 -42.91 12.37 -28.18
CA PRO A 167 -43.84 11.78 -29.16
C PRO A 167 -43.61 10.29 -29.45
N LYS A 168 -42.35 9.86 -29.50
CA LYS A 168 -41.95 8.51 -29.97
C LYS A 168 -42.02 7.42 -28.90
N CYS A 169 -42.12 7.77 -27.61
CA CYS A 169 -42.12 6.78 -26.52
C CYS A 169 -42.91 7.16 -25.26
N SER A 170 -43.63 8.29 -25.26
CA SER A 170 -44.48 8.76 -24.16
C SER A 170 -43.78 9.01 -22.80
N PHE A 171 -42.44 8.96 -22.78
CA PHE A 171 -41.61 9.35 -21.63
C PHE A 171 -41.85 10.82 -21.27
N VAL A 172 -42.02 11.11 -19.99
CA VAL A 172 -42.27 12.48 -19.48
C VAL A 172 -40.97 13.27 -19.53
N VAL A 173 -41.00 14.44 -20.17
CA VAL A 173 -39.86 15.36 -20.29
C VAL A 173 -40.27 16.63 -19.56
N GLY A 174 -39.57 16.99 -18.48
CA GLY A 174 -40.07 17.93 -17.47
C GLY A 174 -40.24 19.38 -17.93
N GLY A 175 -39.67 19.73 -19.08
CA GLY A 175 -39.73 21.05 -19.70
C GLY A 175 -38.80 21.11 -20.91
N ILE A 176 -38.71 22.28 -21.55
CA ILE A 176 -37.84 22.51 -22.71
C ILE A 176 -36.35 22.51 -22.34
N ASP A 177 -36.03 22.72 -21.06
CA ASP A 177 -34.71 22.58 -20.44
C ASP A 177 -34.11 21.16 -20.55
N GLN A 178 -34.93 20.15 -20.83
CA GLN A 178 -34.52 18.75 -20.94
C GLN A 178 -34.44 18.26 -22.40
N VAL A 179 -34.32 19.23 -23.32
CA VAL A 179 -34.17 19.06 -24.77
C VAL A 179 -32.88 19.75 -25.19
N PHE A 180 -31.93 18.99 -25.75
CA PHE A 180 -30.57 19.47 -26.03
C PHE A 180 -30.29 19.48 -27.54
N PRO A 181 -29.50 20.43 -28.09
CA PRO A 181 -29.13 20.42 -29.51
C PRO A 181 -28.32 19.17 -29.88
N ASN A 182 -28.71 18.48 -30.94
CA ASN A 182 -27.98 17.32 -31.48
C ASN A 182 -27.04 17.78 -32.60
N PHE A 183 -25.92 18.39 -32.20
CA PHE A 183 -24.93 18.96 -33.13
C PHE A 183 -24.42 17.97 -34.19
N LEU A 184 -24.23 16.69 -33.83
CA LEU A 184 -23.76 15.67 -34.76
C LEU A 184 -24.77 15.39 -35.88
N LEU A 185 -26.06 15.28 -35.54
CA LEU A 185 -27.10 15.07 -36.56
C LEU A 185 -27.36 16.34 -37.39
N ASN A 186 -27.20 17.54 -36.80
CA ASN A 186 -27.27 18.80 -37.56
C ASN A 186 -26.19 18.89 -38.64
N ASP A 187 -24.95 18.52 -38.34
CA ASP A 187 -23.85 18.46 -39.31
C ASP A 187 -24.09 17.42 -40.43
N LEU A 188 -24.59 16.24 -40.08
CA LEU A 188 -24.98 15.21 -41.05
C LEU A 188 -26.12 15.68 -41.99
N VAL A 189 -27.15 16.33 -41.44
CA VAL A 189 -28.24 16.90 -42.24
C VAL A 189 -27.76 18.07 -43.11
N ALA A 190 -26.86 18.92 -42.62
CA ALA A 190 -26.26 19.99 -43.43
C ALA A 190 -25.49 19.41 -44.62
N LYS A 191 -24.67 18.36 -44.40
CA LYS A 191 -23.96 17.64 -45.47
C LYS A 191 -24.92 16.97 -46.46
N HIS A 192 -26.03 16.40 -46.01
CA HIS A 192 -27.05 15.85 -46.90
C HIS A 192 -27.72 16.94 -47.76
N LYS A 193 -28.07 18.10 -47.17
CA LYS A 193 -28.60 19.25 -47.92
C LYS A 193 -27.62 19.76 -48.99
N VAL A 194 -26.33 19.85 -48.66
CA VAL A 194 -25.28 20.21 -49.63
C VAL A 194 -25.14 19.15 -50.73
N SER A 195 -25.23 17.86 -50.41
CA SER A 195 -25.18 16.78 -51.41
C SER A 195 -26.37 16.80 -52.38
N VAL A 196 -27.58 17.12 -51.91
CA VAL A 196 -28.77 17.27 -52.76
C VAL A 196 -28.70 18.53 -53.61
N ALA A 197 -28.22 19.64 -53.03
CA ALA A 197 -27.99 20.88 -53.79
C ALA A 197 -26.92 20.70 -54.87
N ALA A 198 -25.85 19.95 -54.60
CA ALA A 198 -24.83 19.62 -55.60
C ALA A 198 -25.39 18.79 -56.76
N ALA A 199 -26.27 17.82 -56.48
CA ALA A 199 -26.96 17.02 -57.50
C ALA A 199 -27.99 17.81 -58.32
N GLN A 200 -28.44 18.98 -57.83
CA GLN A 200 -29.26 19.93 -58.60
C GLN A 200 -28.41 20.97 -59.35
N ALA A 201 -27.22 21.32 -58.83
CA ALA A 201 -26.28 22.25 -59.46
C ALA A 201 -25.51 21.63 -60.65
N SER A 202 -25.48 20.31 -60.79
CA SER A 202 -24.89 19.61 -61.94
C SER A 202 -25.71 19.68 -63.24
N ALA A 203 -26.76 20.52 -63.30
CA ALA A 203 -27.70 20.61 -64.41
C ALA A 203 -27.52 21.88 -65.30
N SER A 204 -26.38 22.59 -65.23
CA SER A 204 -26.24 23.92 -65.85
C SER A 204 -24.85 24.28 -66.42
N VAL A 205 -24.21 23.41 -67.20
CA VAL A 205 -23.11 23.75 -68.12
C VAL A 205 -23.25 22.90 -69.39
N GLY A 206 -23.04 23.44 -70.59
CA GLY A 206 -22.81 22.56 -71.76
C GLY A 206 -23.16 22.99 -73.19
N ALA A 207 -23.69 24.20 -73.45
CA ALA A 207 -23.64 24.93 -74.75
C ALA A 207 -24.05 24.28 -76.11
N ASP A 208 -24.39 22.99 -76.19
CA ASP A 208 -24.61 22.25 -77.45
C ASP A 208 -26.09 21.87 -77.69
N GLU A 209 -26.93 22.04 -76.66
CA GLU A 209 -28.36 21.68 -76.67
C GLU A 209 -29.20 22.57 -77.62
N THR A 210 -28.73 23.78 -77.92
CA THR A 210 -29.40 24.73 -78.82
C THR A 210 -29.43 24.25 -80.26
N ALA A 211 -28.32 23.72 -80.78
CA ALA A 211 -28.25 23.19 -82.14
C ALA A 211 -29.18 21.98 -82.33
N LEU A 212 -29.28 21.11 -81.32
CA LEU A 212 -30.19 19.97 -81.35
C LEU A 212 -31.67 20.42 -81.30
N LYS A 213 -32.00 21.44 -80.51
CA LYS A 213 -33.35 22.03 -80.46
C LYS A 213 -33.74 22.67 -81.80
N GLU A 214 -32.81 23.38 -82.44
CA GLU A 214 -33.05 24.06 -83.73
C GLU A 214 -33.23 23.06 -84.89
N PHE A 215 -32.49 21.93 -84.86
CA PHE A 215 -32.70 20.81 -85.80
C PHE A 215 -34.07 20.15 -85.60
N VAL A 216 -34.43 19.83 -84.34
CA VAL A 216 -35.69 19.17 -84.02
C VAL A 216 -36.91 20.05 -84.34
N THR A 217 -36.87 21.35 -84.07
CA THR A 217 -37.99 22.24 -84.45
C THR A 217 -38.16 22.32 -85.96
N THR A 218 -37.06 22.35 -86.73
CA THR A 218 -37.10 22.50 -88.19
C THR A 218 -37.68 21.28 -88.93
N GLU A 219 -37.32 20.04 -88.53
CA GLU A 219 -37.86 18.81 -89.16
C GLU A 219 -39.14 18.26 -88.49
N SER A 220 -39.58 18.83 -87.35
CA SER A 220 -40.80 18.38 -86.63
C SER A 220 -42.08 18.33 -87.48
N HIS A 221 -42.15 19.11 -88.56
CA HIS A 221 -43.28 19.12 -89.50
C HIS A 221 -43.24 18.02 -90.59
N ARG A 222 -42.19 17.18 -90.62
CA ARG A 222 -42.04 16.06 -91.57
C ARG A 222 -41.98 14.69 -90.91
N MET A 223 -41.63 14.62 -89.63
CA MET A 223 -41.56 13.38 -88.88
C MET A 223 -42.96 12.76 -88.66
N THR A 224 -43.13 11.51 -89.07
CA THR A 224 -44.31 10.71 -88.76
C THR A 224 -44.18 10.03 -87.39
N LEU A 225 -45.26 9.46 -86.86
CA LEU A 225 -45.24 8.83 -85.53
C LEU A 225 -44.21 7.68 -85.39
N PRO A 226 -43.98 6.83 -86.42
CA PRO A 226 -42.84 5.92 -86.48
C PRO A 226 -41.47 6.59 -86.35
N ASP A 227 -41.24 7.72 -87.02
CA ASP A 227 -39.95 8.43 -86.99
C ASP A 227 -39.66 9.01 -85.60
N VAL A 228 -40.70 9.53 -84.93
CA VAL A 228 -40.61 9.99 -83.55
C VAL A 228 -40.27 8.84 -82.62
N ASN A 229 -40.92 7.67 -82.75
CA ASN A 229 -40.57 6.48 -81.96
C ASN A 229 -39.13 5.99 -82.24
N ALA A 230 -38.68 5.98 -83.50
CA ALA A 230 -37.32 5.59 -83.85
C ALA A 230 -36.27 6.51 -83.21
N VAL A 231 -36.50 7.84 -83.21
CA VAL A 231 -35.64 8.79 -82.49
C VAL A 231 -35.71 8.58 -80.98
N LEU A 232 -36.87 8.22 -80.42
CA LEU A 232 -37.04 7.96 -78.98
C LEU A 232 -36.33 6.66 -78.53
N GLU A 233 -36.33 5.62 -79.36
CA GLU A 233 -35.50 4.40 -79.17
C GLU A 233 -34.01 4.72 -79.28
N LEU A 234 -33.59 5.49 -80.29
CA LEU A 234 -32.19 5.87 -80.50
C LEU A 234 -31.66 6.77 -79.35
N LEU A 235 -32.49 7.68 -78.84
CA LEU A 235 -32.19 8.47 -77.64
C LEU A 235 -32.15 7.62 -76.36
N ASN A 236 -33.06 6.65 -76.19
CA ASN A 236 -32.97 5.70 -75.06
C ASN A 236 -31.71 4.83 -75.15
N HIS A 237 -31.33 4.37 -76.33
CA HIS A 237 -30.10 3.61 -76.54
C HIS A 237 -28.86 4.48 -76.28
N ARG A 238 -28.85 5.75 -76.72
CA ARG A 238 -27.77 6.70 -76.42
C ARG A 238 -27.70 7.07 -74.94
N LYS A 239 -28.84 7.15 -74.25
CA LYS A 239 -28.91 7.30 -72.80
C LYS A 239 -28.32 6.08 -72.09
N GLN A 240 -28.71 4.87 -72.47
CA GLN A 240 -28.15 3.62 -71.91
C GLN A 240 -26.64 3.52 -72.12
N LEU A 241 -26.12 3.97 -73.28
CA LEU A 241 -24.69 4.08 -73.54
C LEU A 241 -24.01 5.09 -72.58
N LEU A 242 -24.57 6.29 -72.39
CA LEU A 242 -24.02 7.28 -71.46
C LEU A 242 -24.09 6.85 -69.99
N GLU A 243 -25.16 6.16 -69.59
CA GLU A 243 -25.29 5.56 -68.25
C GLU A 243 -24.27 4.41 -68.05
N ALA A 244 -24.00 3.60 -69.09
CA ALA A 244 -22.97 2.58 -69.09
C ALA A 244 -21.54 3.16 -69.09
N GLU A 245 -21.27 4.21 -69.87
CA GLU A 245 -19.99 4.95 -69.88
C GLU A 245 -19.71 5.59 -68.51
N SER A 246 -20.72 6.22 -67.89
CA SER A 246 -20.65 6.77 -66.53
C SER A 246 -20.40 5.68 -65.48
N CYS A 247 -21.12 4.56 -65.56
CA CYS A 247 -20.91 3.40 -64.70
C CYS A 247 -19.49 2.80 -64.87
N ALA A 248 -18.98 2.72 -66.10
CA ALA A 248 -17.63 2.26 -66.38
C ALA A 248 -16.57 3.22 -65.82
N ALA A 249 -16.78 4.54 -65.95
CA ALA A 249 -15.89 5.54 -65.37
C ALA A 249 -15.85 5.48 -63.83
N GLN A 250 -17.01 5.32 -63.17
CA GLN A 250 -17.09 5.15 -61.71
C GLN A 250 -16.38 3.87 -61.24
N ASN A 251 -16.62 2.74 -61.92
CA ASN A 251 -15.94 1.47 -61.61
C ASN A 251 -14.43 1.55 -61.89
N LYS A 252 -13.99 2.30 -62.90
CA LYS A 252 -12.55 2.53 -63.17
C LYS A 252 -11.90 3.36 -62.06
N LEU A 253 -12.55 4.44 -61.61
CA LEU A 253 -12.06 5.25 -60.48
C LEU A 253 -12.00 4.45 -59.18
N LEU A 254 -13.00 3.60 -58.94
CA LEU A 254 -13.00 2.64 -57.81
C LEU A 254 -11.84 1.64 -57.92
N ASN A 255 -11.55 1.12 -59.12
CA ASN A 255 -10.43 0.22 -59.33
C ASN A 255 -9.08 0.91 -59.09
N GLU A 256 -8.90 2.14 -59.58
CA GLU A 256 -7.70 2.95 -59.31
C GLU A 256 -7.55 3.25 -57.81
N PHE A 257 -8.64 3.55 -57.09
CA PHE A 257 -8.62 3.67 -55.63
C PHE A 257 -8.21 2.36 -54.93
N LEU A 258 -8.77 1.23 -55.35
CA LEU A 258 -8.46 -0.09 -54.78
C LEU A 258 -7.01 -0.51 -55.04
N HIS A 259 -6.46 -0.23 -56.22
CA HIS A 259 -5.03 -0.44 -56.51
C HIS A 259 -4.12 0.44 -55.64
N ASN A 260 -4.43 1.73 -55.50
CA ASN A 260 -3.67 2.63 -54.61
C ASN A 260 -3.74 2.18 -53.13
N LEU A 261 -4.93 1.73 -52.68
CA LEU A 261 -5.12 1.20 -51.33
C LEU A 261 -4.35 -0.11 -51.12
N LEU A 262 -4.36 -1.01 -52.12
CA LEU A 262 -3.59 -2.25 -52.10
C LEU A 262 -2.09 -1.96 -52.00
N GLN A 263 -1.55 -1.09 -52.86
CA GLN A 263 -0.14 -0.69 -52.80
C GLN A 263 0.23 -0.13 -51.42
N GLN A 264 -0.57 0.78 -50.85
CA GLN A 264 -0.33 1.31 -49.51
C GLN A 264 -0.37 0.22 -48.42
N LYS A 265 -1.14 -0.85 -48.61
CA LYS A 265 -1.20 -1.99 -47.68
C LYS A 265 -0.05 -2.97 -47.87
N GLU A 266 0.43 -3.16 -49.09
CA GLU A 266 1.62 -3.93 -49.42
C GLU A 266 2.88 -3.24 -48.90
N GLU A 267 3.01 -1.92 -49.07
CA GLU A 267 4.10 -1.12 -48.47
C GLU A 267 4.09 -1.18 -46.93
N GLN A 268 2.90 -1.16 -46.31
CA GLN A 268 2.74 -1.36 -44.86
C GLN A 268 3.13 -2.78 -44.44
N LEU A 269 2.76 -3.81 -45.23
CA LEU A 269 3.11 -5.20 -44.97
C LEU A 269 4.63 -5.43 -45.07
N VAL A 270 5.29 -4.88 -46.09
CA VAL A 270 6.75 -4.96 -46.26
C VAL A 270 7.48 -4.26 -45.11
N ARG A 271 6.97 -3.13 -44.62
CA ARG A 271 7.52 -2.44 -43.44
C ARG A 271 7.38 -3.28 -42.17
N LEU A 272 6.17 -3.78 -41.90
CA LEU A 272 5.89 -4.65 -40.75
C LEU A 272 6.70 -5.96 -40.80
N ALA A 273 6.94 -6.51 -41.99
CA ALA A 273 7.78 -7.70 -42.15
C ALA A 273 9.25 -7.43 -41.76
N LYS A 274 9.80 -6.26 -42.09
CA LYS A 274 11.14 -5.84 -41.63
C LYS A 274 11.18 -5.66 -40.10
N GLU A 275 10.20 -4.95 -39.54
CA GLU A 275 10.09 -4.72 -38.09
C GLU A 275 9.98 -6.05 -37.31
N VAL A 276 9.15 -7.00 -37.78
CA VAL A 276 9.01 -8.34 -37.18
C VAL A 276 10.27 -9.19 -37.34
N SER A 277 11.00 -9.07 -38.46
CA SER A 277 12.27 -9.76 -38.66
C SER A 277 13.33 -9.29 -37.66
N LEU A 278 13.43 -7.97 -37.46
CA LEU A 278 14.33 -7.37 -36.47
C LEU A 278 13.97 -7.79 -35.04
N ILE A 279 12.68 -7.71 -34.65
CA ILE A 279 12.24 -8.15 -33.32
C ILE A 279 12.59 -9.63 -33.06
N LYS A 280 12.55 -10.50 -34.08
CA LYS A 280 12.99 -11.90 -33.95
C LYS A 280 14.50 -12.05 -33.74
N LYS A 281 15.33 -11.22 -34.40
CA LYS A 281 16.79 -11.16 -34.17
C LYS A 281 17.07 -10.79 -32.70
N ASP A 282 16.47 -9.69 -32.24
CA ASP A 282 16.65 -9.15 -30.89
C ASP A 282 16.18 -10.12 -29.79
N ILE A 283 15.08 -10.86 -30.01
CA ILE A 283 14.62 -11.91 -29.09
C ILE A 283 15.69 -13.01 -28.97
N GLY A 284 16.28 -13.45 -30.09
CA GLY A 284 17.36 -14.44 -30.09
C GLY A 284 18.61 -13.96 -29.33
N GLU A 285 19.04 -12.71 -29.57
CA GLU A 285 20.16 -12.09 -28.85
C GLU A 285 19.91 -12.04 -27.32
N VAL A 286 18.70 -11.67 -26.90
CA VAL A 286 18.33 -11.62 -25.47
C VAL A 286 18.17 -13.03 -24.86
N GLU A 287 17.68 -14.02 -25.61
CA GLU A 287 17.56 -15.41 -25.13
C GLU A 287 18.91 -16.08 -24.90
N VAL A 288 19.95 -15.73 -25.66
CA VAL A 288 21.34 -16.15 -25.37
C VAL A 288 21.83 -15.52 -24.07
N ILE A 289 21.70 -14.19 -23.93
CA ILE A 289 22.13 -13.47 -22.72
C ILE A 289 21.42 -13.98 -21.46
N LEU A 290 20.15 -14.40 -21.56
CA LEU A 290 19.43 -15.02 -20.43
C LEU A 290 20.01 -16.37 -20.04
N LYS A 291 20.37 -17.23 -21.00
CA LYS A 291 21.03 -18.52 -20.73
C LYS A 291 22.41 -18.33 -20.10
N ASP A 292 23.21 -17.40 -20.62
CA ASP A 292 24.52 -17.05 -20.05
C ASP A 292 24.41 -16.63 -18.57
N VAL A 293 23.38 -15.86 -18.22
CA VAL A 293 23.11 -15.42 -16.85
C VAL A 293 22.59 -16.56 -15.97
N GLU A 294 21.75 -17.46 -16.48
CA GLU A 294 21.30 -18.65 -15.75
C GLU A 294 22.46 -19.63 -15.50
N GLU A 295 23.36 -19.83 -16.46
CA GLU A 295 24.59 -20.61 -16.28
C GLU A 295 25.57 -19.98 -15.29
N GLN A 296 25.77 -18.66 -15.34
CA GLN A 296 26.64 -17.96 -14.39
C GLN A 296 26.06 -17.99 -12.96
N ALA A 297 24.74 -17.87 -12.82
CA ALA A 297 24.07 -18.07 -11.53
C ALA A 297 24.23 -19.51 -11.00
N GLY A 298 24.29 -20.50 -11.89
CA GLY A 298 24.58 -21.90 -11.54
C GLY A 298 26.03 -22.17 -11.09
N LYS A 299 26.98 -21.26 -11.37
CA LYS A 299 28.42 -21.42 -11.10
C LYS A 299 28.89 -20.77 -9.77
N LEU A 300 27.97 -20.32 -8.91
CA LEU A 300 28.26 -20.03 -7.50
C LEU A 300 28.64 -21.32 -6.76
N PRO A 301 29.60 -21.32 -5.80
CA PRO A 301 30.18 -22.56 -5.29
C PRO A 301 29.17 -23.47 -4.60
N ARG A 302 28.92 -24.63 -5.22
CA ARG A 302 28.44 -25.82 -4.51
C ARG A 302 29.66 -26.49 -3.86
N MET A 303 29.53 -26.92 -2.61
CA MET A 303 30.43 -27.94 -2.07
C MET A 303 29.88 -29.32 -2.43
N ASP A 304 30.79 -30.24 -2.73
CA ASP A 304 30.46 -31.45 -3.46
C ASP A 304 29.78 -32.54 -2.62
N SER A 305 28.80 -33.18 -3.23
CA SER A 305 28.42 -34.58 -2.98
C SER A 305 27.77 -35.11 -4.25
N GLU A 306 28.39 -36.08 -4.89
CA GLU A 306 27.91 -36.69 -6.13
C GLU A 306 26.68 -37.57 -5.88
N GLU A 307 25.67 -37.46 -6.74
CA GLU A 307 24.89 -38.57 -7.30
C GLU A 307 23.86 -38.03 -8.33
N GLU A 308 23.68 -38.74 -9.45
CA GLU A 308 22.81 -38.30 -10.55
C GLU A 308 21.36 -38.80 -10.38
N SER A 309 20.38 -37.91 -10.44
CA SER A 309 18.99 -38.31 -10.71
C SER A 309 18.17 -37.20 -11.39
N GLU A 310 17.39 -37.61 -12.40
CA GLU A 310 16.56 -36.85 -13.34
C GLU A 310 16.01 -35.46 -12.90
N SER A 311 16.20 -34.47 -13.77
CA SER A 311 15.77 -33.09 -13.54
C SER A 311 14.25 -32.87 -13.73
N GLN A 312 13.54 -32.58 -12.64
CA GLN A 312 12.25 -31.86 -12.72
C GLN A 312 12.49 -30.33 -12.75
N PRO A 313 11.72 -29.54 -13.53
CA PRO A 313 11.93 -28.09 -13.61
C PRO A 313 11.71 -27.38 -12.27
N LEU A 314 12.66 -26.53 -11.88
CA LEU A 314 12.54 -25.66 -10.70
C LEU A 314 11.30 -24.73 -10.83
N PRO A 315 10.50 -24.57 -9.76
CA PRO A 315 9.35 -23.67 -9.79
C PRO A 315 9.82 -22.22 -9.97
N LYS A 316 9.38 -21.56 -11.05
CA LYS A 316 9.83 -20.21 -11.43
C LYS A 316 9.55 -19.20 -10.32
N LEU A 317 10.61 -18.66 -9.73
CA LEU A 317 10.57 -17.70 -8.62
C LEU A 317 10.15 -16.31 -9.11
N GLU A 318 8.86 -16.09 -9.38
CA GLU A 318 8.32 -14.77 -9.77
C GLU A 318 8.52 -13.75 -8.63
N CYS A 319 9.64 -13.03 -8.67
CA CYS A 319 9.94 -11.98 -7.71
C CYS A 319 8.87 -10.85 -7.83
N PRO A 320 8.24 -10.39 -6.73
CA PRO A 320 7.21 -9.35 -6.78
C PRO A 320 7.65 -8.02 -7.42
N THR A 321 8.96 -7.76 -7.50
CA THR A 321 9.53 -6.61 -8.21
C THR A 321 9.36 -6.73 -9.73
N LEU A 322 9.45 -7.93 -10.29
CA LEU A 322 9.25 -8.21 -11.71
C LEU A 322 7.79 -8.02 -12.10
N THR A 323 6.83 -8.52 -11.30
CA THR A 323 5.40 -8.31 -11.57
C THR A 323 5.04 -6.81 -11.55
N ALA A 324 5.63 -6.03 -10.64
CA ALA A 324 5.44 -4.58 -10.58
C ALA A 324 6.09 -3.84 -11.76
N ARG A 325 7.31 -4.24 -12.16
CA ARG A 325 8.00 -3.70 -13.37
C ARG A 325 7.22 -4.04 -14.64
N ARG A 326 6.77 -5.29 -14.80
CA ARG A 326 5.94 -5.79 -15.91
C ARG A 326 4.68 -4.93 -16.06
N ARG A 327 3.96 -4.64 -14.96
CA ARG A 327 2.78 -3.75 -14.99
C ARG A 327 3.10 -2.33 -15.45
N ARG A 328 4.19 -1.71 -14.98
CA ARG A 328 4.59 -0.35 -15.45
C ARG A 328 5.02 -0.35 -16.91
N MET A 329 5.74 -1.37 -17.36
CA MET A 329 6.13 -1.53 -18.77
C MET A 329 4.90 -1.58 -19.69
N HIS A 330 3.86 -2.34 -19.31
CA HIS A 330 2.61 -2.41 -20.08
C HIS A 330 1.84 -1.07 -20.10
N ALA A 331 1.87 -0.30 -19.00
CA ALA A 331 1.22 1.02 -18.94
C ALA A 331 1.86 2.08 -19.87
N HIS A 332 3.11 1.86 -20.27
CA HIS A 332 3.88 2.70 -21.20
C HIS A 332 4.27 1.94 -22.48
N PHE A 333 3.55 0.87 -22.84
CA PHE A 333 3.98 -0.02 -23.92
C PHE A 333 4.19 0.71 -25.26
N ASP A 334 3.28 1.61 -25.63
CA ASP A 334 3.37 2.39 -26.88
C ASP A 334 4.59 3.34 -26.88
N ASP A 335 4.90 3.96 -25.73
CA ASP A 335 6.12 4.77 -25.56
C ASP A 335 7.38 3.90 -25.73
N PHE A 336 7.36 2.66 -25.24
CA PHE A 336 8.46 1.70 -25.41
C PHE A 336 8.63 1.21 -26.84
N VAL A 337 7.53 0.92 -27.55
CA VAL A 337 7.58 0.57 -28.98
C VAL A 337 8.20 1.70 -29.79
N GLN A 338 7.79 2.95 -29.53
CA GLN A 338 8.42 4.11 -30.16
C GLN A 338 9.90 4.26 -29.78
N CYS A 339 10.26 4.11 -28.50
CA CYS A 339 11.64 4.19 -28.02
C CYS A 339 12.54 3.09 -28.62
N TYR A 340 12.03 1.87 -28.74
CA TYR A 340 12.69 0.73 -29.38
C TYR A 340 13.00 1.01 -30.84
N PHE A 341 11.99 1.31 -31.67
CA PHE A 341 12.21 1.58 -33.09
C PHE A 341 13.00 2.87 -33.35
N THR A 342 12.94 3.87 -32.45
CA THR A 342 13.84 5.03 -32.51
C THR A 342 15.30 4.62 -32.24
N SER A 343 15.53 3.67 -31.33
CA SER A 343 16.87 3.16 -31.01
C SER A 343 17.42 2.27 -32.12
N ARG A 344 16.57 1.46 -32.77
CA ARG A 344 16.92 0.62 -33.94
C ARG A 344 16.79 1.33 -35.30
N ALA A 345 16.62 2.66 -35.31
CA ALA A 345 16.27 3.41 -36.52
C ALA A 345 17.35 3.38 -37.63
N LYS A 346 18.63 3.12 -37.29
CA LYS A 346 19.69 2.93 -38.28
C LYS A 346 19.54 1.59 -39.00
N GLU A 347 19.40 0.51 -38.23
CA GLU A 347 19.37 -0.86 -38.75
C GLU A 347 18.12 -1.11 -39.61
N LEU A 348 16.98 -0.50 -39.26
CA LEU A 348 15.75 -0.50 -40.06
C LEU A 348 15.88 0.18 -41.44
N MET A 349 16.75 1.18 -41.56
CA MET A 349 16.82 2.08 -42.73
C MET A 349 17.97 1.73 -43.68
N PHE A 350 19.10 1.22 -43.17
CA PHE A 350 20.32 0.98 -43.94
C PHE A 350 20.78 -0.49 -43.96
N GLY A 351 20.25 -1.35 -43.10
CA GLY A 351 20.73 -2.73 -42.91
C GLY A 351 21.84 -2.83 -41.85
N ASP A 352 22.34 -4.05 -41.62
CA ASP A 352 23.54 -4.28 -40.79
C ASP A 352 24.79 -3.83 -41.57
N ASP A 353 25.61 -2.99 -40.93
CA ASP A 353 26.96 -2.64 -41.39
C ASP A 353 27.95 -3.15 -40.33
N ASP A 354 28.68 -4.22 -40.66
CA ASP A 354 29.13 -5.28 -39.73
C ASP A 354 30.40 -4.92 -38.91
N THR A 355 30.51 -3.67 -38.46
CA THR A 355 31.78 -3.12 -37.92
C THR A 355 31.68 -2.37 -36.59
N THR A 356 30.50 -2.12 -36.01
CA THR A 356 30.38 -1.44 -34.70
C THR A 356 29.64 -2.26 -33.63
N LYS A 357 30.40 -2.81 -32.68
CA LYS A 357 29.87 -3.43 -31.45
C LYS A 357 29.34 -2.36 -30.47
N GLY A 358 28.09 -1.97 -30.68
CA GLY A 358 27.34 -1.04 -29.82
C GLY A 358 25.94 -0.84 -30.41
N SER A 359 25.03 -1.78 -30.12
CA SER A 359 23.80 -1.94 -30.89
C SER A 359 22.70 -0.94 -30.51
N GLY A 360 21.74 -0.71 -31.41
CA GLY A 360 20.49 -0.03 -31.05
C GLY A 360 19.71 -0.74 -29.92
N LEU A 361 19.91 -2.05 -29.74
CA LEU A 361 19.32 -2.84 -28.65
C LEU A 361 19.95 -2.54 -27.29
N ASP A 362 21.27 -2.31 -27.22
CA ASP A 362 21.96 -1.90 -25.99
C ASP A 362 21.47 -0.52 -25.51
N MET A 363 21.31 0.43 -26.45
CA MET A 363 20.74 1.74 -26.14
C MET A 363 19.28 1.64 -25.64
N PHE A 364 18.48 0.72 -26.20
CA PHE A 364 17.13 0.45 -25.67
C PHE A 364 17.17 -0.22 -24.29
N ARG A 365 18.10 -1.15 -24.05
CA ARG A 365 18.33 -1.81 -22.76
C ARG A 365 18.67 -0.81 -21.66
N GLU A 366 19.54 0.16 -21.94
CA GLU A 366 19.81 1.27 -21.01
C GLU A 366 18.53 2.08 -20.70
N ASN A 367 17.76 2.45 -21.72
CA ASN A 367 16.50 3.18 -21.54
C ASN A 367 15.51 2.43 -20.64
N LEU A 368 15.39 1.11 -20.81
CA LEU A 368 14.53 0.25 -19.98
C LEU A 368 15.02 0.13 -18.52
N VAL A 369 16.34 0.07 -18.31
CA VAL A 369 16.96 0.10 -16.97
C VAL A 369 16.72 1.45 -16.30
N LYS A 370 17.01 2.57 -16.97
CA LYS A 370 16.80 3.94 -16.46
C LYS A 370 15.33 4.18 -16.12
N PHE A 371 14.39 3.80 -16.99
CA PHE A 371 12.96 3.84 -16.68
C PHE A 371 12.60 3.07 -15.39
N SER A 372 13.06 1.82 -15.28
CA SER A 372 12.61 0.90 -14.22
C SER A 372 13.27 1.15 -12.85
N ARG A 373 14.27 2.04 -12.79
CA ARG A 373 15.05 2.44 -11.61
C ARG A 373 14.18 3.03 -10.50
N TYR A 374 13.40 4.07 -10.80
CA TYR A 374 12.57 4.78 -9.84
C TYR A 374 11.07 4.45 -10.00
N ASN A 375 10.26 4.82 -9.00
CA ASN A 375 8.80 4.58 -9.05
C ASN A 375 7.94 5.55 -8.21
N SER A 376 8.56 6.31 -7.31
CA SER A 376 7.87 7.24 -6.42
C SER A 376 8.86 8.28 -5.88
N LEU A 377 8.31 9.36 -5.32
CA LEU A 377 9.06 10.39 -4.60
C LEU A 377 8.86 10.23 -3.09
N ARG A 378 9.94 10.34 -2.32
CA ARG A 378 9.94 10.31 -0.85
C ARG A 378 10.31 11.69 -0.31
N PRO A 379 9.47 12.36 0.51
CA PRO A 379 9.90 13.56 1.22
C PRO A 379 11.00 13.22 2.23
N LEU A 380 12.07 14.01 2.20
CA LEU A 380 13.17 13.97 3.17
C LEU A 380 13.01 15.06 4.23
N ALA A 381 12.69 16.29 3.80
CA ALA A 381 12.53 17.47 4.64
C ALA A 381 11.43 18.40 4.11
N SER A 382 10.95 19.29 4.97
CA SER A 382 9.91 20.28 4.69
C SER A 382 10.33 21.63 5.27
N LEU A 383 10.28 22.70 4.45
CA LEU A 383 10.58 24.06 4.89
C LEU A 383 9.39 24.97 4.59
N ASN A 384 9.24 26.04 5.36
CA ASN A 384 8.32 27.13 5.02
C ASN A 384 9.13 28.40 4.67
N TYR A 385 8.77 29.01 3.54
CA TYR A 385 9.37 30.26 3.08
C TYR A 385 8.98 31.45 3.97
N SER A 386 7.78 31.43 4.56
CA SER A 386 7.28 32.46 5.47
C SER A 386 7.57 32.13 6.93
N THR A 387 8.02 33.15 7.66
CA THR A 387 8.32 33.11 9.11
C THR A 387 7.73 34.33 9.84
N GLY A 388 6.71 34.97 9.25
CA GLY A 388 6.08 36.18 9.79
C GLY A 388 4.62 36.32 9.33
N LEU A 389 3.75 36.72 10.27
CA LEU A 389 2.29 36.64 10.20
C LEU A 389 1.59 37.62 9.23
N TYR A 390 2.36 38.39 8.45
CA TYR A 390 1.85 39.61 7.77
C TYR A 390 2.13 39.68 6.26
N ASN A 391 2.57 38.58 5.61
CA ASN A 391 2.82 38.56 4.16
C ASN A 391 1.63 37.98 3.37
N ASN A 392 0.96 38.82 2.57
CA ASN A 392 -0.18 38.42 1.74
C ASN A 392 0.17 37.54 0.52
N SER A 393 1.45 37.26 0.26
CA SER A 393 1.87 36.34 -0.79
C SER A 393 3.25 35.76 -0.47
N THR A 394 3.38 34.44 -0.64
CA THR A 394 4.53 33.64 -0.18
C THR A 394 5.15 32.80 -1.31
N ILE A 395 4.78 33.08 -2.57
CA ILE A 395 5.24 32.36 -3.76
C ILE A 395 6.77 32.41 -3.87
N VAL A 396 7.39 31.22 -3.88
CA VAL A 396 8.78 31.00 -4.30
C VAL A 396 8.82 31.01 -5.82
N SER A 397 9.60 31.91 -6.43
CA SER A 397 9.74 32.01 -7.89
C SER A 397 10.90 31.20 -8.44
N SER A 398 11.94 30.97 -7.63
CA SER A 398 13.17 30.32 -8.08
C SER A 398 13.94 29.67 -6.93
N ILE A 399 14.56 28.55 -7.25
CA ILE A 399 15.44 27.76 -6.38
C ILE A 399 16.65 27.37 -7.24
N GLU A 400 17.87 27.55 -6.76
CA GLU A 400 19.09 27.10 -7.44
C GLU A 400 20.13 26.66 -6.38
N PHE A 401 20.86 25.58 -6.65
CA PHE A 401 21.98 25.10 -5.81
C PHE A 401 23.27 25.88 -6.12
N ASP A 402 24.20 25.90 -5.15
CA ASP A 402 25.57 26.36 -5.39
C ASP A 402 26.36 25.39 -6.29
N LYS A 403 27.66 25.63 -6.49
CA LYS A 403 28.47 24.78 -7.37
C LYS A 403 28.64 23.35 -6.81
N ASP A 404 28.75 23.22 -5.48
CA ASP A 404 29.08 21.98 -4.77
C ASP A 404 27.82 21.24 -4.25
N ASP A 405 26.63 21.81 -4.48
CA ASP A 405 25.33 21.40 -3.92
C ASP A 405 25.26 21.32 -2.37
N GLU A 406 26.11 22.05 -1.66
CA GLU A 406 26.06 22.15 -0.19
C GLU A 406 24.99 23.16 0.25
N LEU A 407 24.85 24.25 -0.51
CA LEU A 407 23.92 25.34 -0.25
C LEU A 407 22.86 25.40 -1.36
N PHE A 408 21.66 25.81 -0.99
CA PHE A 408 20.61 26.17 -1.96
C PHE A 408 19.97 27.51 -1.61
N ALA A 409 19.77 28.35 -2.63
CA ALA A 409 19.09 29.63 -2.53
C ALA A 409 17.62 29.46 -2.88
N ILE A 410 16.74 30.12 -2.11
CA ILE A 410 15.30 30.22 -2.36
C ILE A 410 14.95 31.70 -2.50
N ALA A 411 14.32 32.08 -3.61
CA ALA A 411 13.90 33.46 -3.89
C ALA A 411 12.43 33.54 -4.31
N GLY A 412 11.82 34.72 -4.17
CA GLY A 412 10.38 34.88 -4.39
C GLY A 412 9.82 36.29 -4.19
N VAL A 413 8.49 36.36 -4.13
CA VAL A 413 7.73 37.62 -4.05
C VAL A 413 7.85 38.36 -2.71
N THR A 414 8.48 37.73 -1.71
CA THR A 414 8.81 38.32 -0.39
C THR A 414 10.00 39.28 -0.41
N LYS A 415 10.58 39.55 -1.60
CA LYS A 415 11.78 40.40 -1.81
C LYS A 415 13.06 39.92 -1.11
N ARG A 416 13.10 38.66 -0.68
CA ARG A 416 14.24 38.05 0.02
C ARG A 416 14.84 36.92 -0.82
N ILE A 417 16.14 36.69 -0.66
CA ILE A 417 16.81 35.44 -1.05
C ILE A 417 17.30 34.80 0.25
N LYS A 418 16.84 33.58 0.54
CA LYS A 418 17.24 32.80 1.71
C LYS A 418 18.14 31.65 1.27
N VAL A 419 19.35 31.56 1.84
CA VAL A 419 20.31 30.48 1.58
C VAL A 419 20.29 29.49 2.74
N PHE A 420 20.19 28.19 2.44
CA PHE A 420 20.13 27.11 3.42
C PHE A 420 21.23 26.06 3.18
N ASP A 421 21.81 25.53 4.26
CA ASP A 421 22.67 24.34 4.24
C ASP A 421 21.84 23.07 4.06
N TYR A 422 22.08 22.34 2.97
CA TYR A 422 21.40 21.09 2.65
C TYR A 422 21.65 20.01 3.71
N GLY A 423 22.87 19.94 4.26
CA GLY A 423 23.26 18.92 5.23
C GLY A 423 22.45 18.98 6.53
N SER A 424 22.22 20.19 7.05
CA SER A 424 21.45 20.42 8.29
C SER A 424 19.96 20.24 8.07
N VAL A 425 19.42 20.74 6.96
CA VAL A 425 17.99 20.58 6.61
C VAL A 425 17.56 19.11 6.52
N ILE A 426 18.47 18.20 6.16
CA ILE A 426 18.18 16.75 6.07
C ILE A 426 18.39 16.01 7.40
N ARG A 427 19.19 16.55 8.33
CA ARG A 427 19.44 15.94 9.65
C ARG A 427 18.32 16.25 10.66
N ASP A 428 17.88 17.50 10.69
CA ASP A 428 17.03 18.01 11.76
C ASP A 428 15.54 17.80 11.43
N VAL A 429 14.87 16.91 12.17
CA VAL A 429 13.45 16.59 11.95
C VAL A 429 12.56 17.64 12.64
N VAL A 430 12.65 18.89 12.17
CA VAL A 430 11.89 20.06 12.66
C VAL A 430 11.31 20.83 11.49
N ASP A 431 10.06 21.30 11.58
CA ASP A 431 9.39 22.02 10.48
C ASP A 431 9.91 23.46 10.25
N MET A 432 10.87 23.93 11.07
CA MET A 432 11.38 25.30 11.05
C MET A 432 12.92 25.31 11.01
N HIS A 433 13.46 25.43 9.79
CA HIS A 433 14.89 25.65 9.56
C HIS A 433 15.17 27.14 9.36
N TYR A 434 16.28 27.63 9.91
CA TYR A 434 16.76 29.00 9.71
C TYR A 434 17.70 29.08 8.49
N PRO A 435 17.62 30.14 7.66
CA PRO A 435 18.59 30.35 6.61
C PRO A 435 19.96 30.74 7.20
N CYS A 436 21.03 30.26 6.58
CA CYS A 436 22.40 30.63 6.94
C CYS A 436 22.68 32.10 6.59
N ILE A 437 22.16 32.57 5.45
CA ILE A 437 22.32 33.93 4.92
C ILE A 437 20.99 34.37 4.31
N GLU A 438 20.59 35.63 4.55
CA GLU A 438 19.41 36.26 3.94
C GLU A 438 19.80 37.58 3.27
N MET A 439 19.50 37.72 1.98
CA MET A 439 19.71 38.92 1.17
C MET A 439 18.36 39.59 0.89
N VAL A 440 18.30 40.92 0.90
CA VAL A 440 17.05 41.69 0.76
C VAL A 440 17.11 42.59 -0.48
N SER A 441 16.17 42.41 -1.40
CA SER A 441 15.98 43.23 -2.60
C SER A 441 14.94 44.34 -2.38
N THR A 442 15.01 45.38 -3.21
CA THR A 442 14.02 46.47 -3.26
C THR A 442 12.70 46.04 -3.92
N SER A 443 12.71 45.05 -4.82
CA SER A 443 11.50 44.52 -5.49
C SER A 443 11.38 42.99 -5.42
N LYS A 444 10.26 42.47 -5.97
CA LYS A 444 9.94 41.04 -6.03
C LYS A 444 10.93 40.34 -6.97
N ILE A 445 11.49 39.22 -6.53
CA ILE A 445 12.53 38.50 -7.28
C ILE A 445 11.86 37.48 -8.20
N SER A 446 12.24 37.46 -9.47
CA SER A 446 11.69 36.57 -10.50
C SER A 446 12.52 35.31 -10.70
N CYS A 447 13.85 35.42 -10.65
CA CYS A 447 14.78 34.32 -10.87
C CYS A 447 16.08 34.54 -10.10
N VAL A 448 16.73 33.45 -9.70
CA VAL A 448 18.14 33.43 -9.28
C VAL A 448 18.93 32.44 -10.12
N SER A 449 20.22 32.73 -10.34
CA SER A 449 21.18 31.84 -10.99
C SER A 449 22.50 31.90 -10.22
N TRP A 450 23.01 30.74 -9.80
CA TRP A 450 24.31 30.65 -9.11
C TRP A 450 25.44 30.47 -10.12
N ASN A 451 26.55 31.17 -9.92
CA ASN A 451 27.73 31.00 -10.77
C ASN A 451 28.29 29.58 -10.64
N ALA A 452 28.50 28.89 -11.77
CA ALA A 452 28.89 27.48 -11.78
C ALA A 452 30.32 27.21 -11.27
N TYR A 453 31.15 28.25 -11.08
CA TYR A 453 32.55 28.13 -10.67
C TYR A 453 32.86 28.91 -9.37
N HIS A 454 32.32 30.13 -9.24
CA HIS A 454 32.55 31.01 -8.08
C HIS A 454 31.44 30.85 -7.04
N LYS A 455 31.68 30.04 -6.00
CA LYS A 455 30.69 29.71 -4.94
C LYS A 455 30.07 30.93 -4.25
N SER A 456 30.77 32.06 -4.15
CA SER A 456 30.23 33.29 -3.56
C SER A 456 29.34 34.10 -4.51
N MET A 457 29.26 33.81 -5.81
CA MET A 457 28.62 34.71 -6.78
C MET A 457 27.23 34.22 -7.20
N LEU A 458 26.20 34.99 -6.83
CA LEU A 458 24.79 34.73 -7.14
C LEU A 458 24.18 35.91 -7.89
N ALA A 459 23.44 35.66 -8.97
CA ALA A 459 22.70 36.69 -9.71
C ALA A 459 21.20 36.56 -9.47
N SER A 460 20.47 37.68 -9.45
CA SER A 460 19.02 37.73 -9.31
C SER A 460 18.38 38.77 -10.23
N SER A 461 17.28 38.42 -10.90
CA SER A 461 16.43 39.37 -11.63
C SER A 461 15.19 39.76 -10.82
N ASP A 462 14.69 40.99 -11.01
CA ASP A 462 13.51 41.49 -10.31
C ASP A 462 12.42 42.11 -11.20
N TYR A 463 11.29 42.44 -10.56
CA TYR A 463 10.08 42.93 -11.20
C TYR A 463 10.18 44.36 -11.75
N GLU A 464 11.22 45.13 -11.40
CA GLU A 464 11.51 46.46 -12.00
C GLU A 464 12.50 46.36 -13.17
N GLY A 465 13.00 45.16 -13.49
CA GLY A 465 14.02 44.98 -14.54
C GLY A 465 15.47 45.05 -14.03
N THR A 466 15.69 45.15 -12.71
CA THR A 466 17.06 45.17 -12.17
C THR A 466 17.64 43.75 -12.18
N VAL A 467 18.87 43.61 -12.68
CA VAL A 467 19.68 42.39 -12.50
C VAL A 467 20.77 42.70 -11.47
N THR A 468 20.72 42.08 -10.30
CA THR A 468 21.68 42.30 -9.20
C THR A 468 22.62 41.11 -9.05
N VAL A 469 23.91 41.38 -8.84
CA VAL A 469 24.92 40.35 -8.49
C VAL A 469 25.29 40.53 -7.02
N TRP A 470 25.23 39.42 -6.28
CA TRP A 470 25.44 39.33 -4.83
C TRP A 470 26.68 38.51 -4.50
N ASP A 471 27.34 38.90 -3.42
CA ASP A 471 28.19 38.00 -2.64
C ASP A 471 27.27 37.20 -1.69
N ALA A 472 27.01 35.95 -2.07
CA ALA A 472 26.21 34.99 -1.34
C ALA A 472 26.90 34.42 -0.07
N CYS A 473 28.17 34.75 0.18
CA CYS A 473 28.88 34.39 1.41
C CYS A 473 28.84 35.52 2.47
N THR A 474 28.72 36.78 2.05
CA THR A 474 28.57 37.94 2.96
C THR A 474 27.17 38.55 2.98
N GLY A 475 26.28 38.10 2.09
CA GLY A 475 24.92 38.64 1.91
C GLY A 475 24.88 40.04 1.29
N LYS A 476 25.97 40.50 0.66
CA LYS A 476 26.10 41.88 0.15
C LYS A 476 25.82 41.98 -1.35
N LYS A 477 25.16 43.06 -1.75
CA LYS A 477 25.06 43.47 -3.16
C LYS A 477 26.43 43.95 -3.64
N THR A 478 26.91 43.40 -4.77
CA THR A 478 28.19 43.75 -5.38
C THR A 478 28.01 44.62 -6.62
N LEU A 479 27.07 44.26 -7.50
CA LEU A 479 26.73 45.02 -8.72
C LEU A 479 25.21 45.07 -8.92
N ALA A 480 24.71 46.04 -9.68
CA ALA A 480 23.40 45.94 -10.30
C ALA A 480 23.33 46.66 -11.64
N PHE A 481 22.61 46.03 -12.56
CA PHE A 481 22.34 46.51 -13.90
C PHE A 481 20.89 46.99 -14.00
N GLN A 482 20.70 48.21 -14.48
CA GLN A 482 19.39 48.86 -14.61
C GLN A 482 19.25 49.46 -16.02
N GLU A 483 18.98 48.59 -16.99
CA GLU A 483 18.71 48.98 -18.39
C GLU A 483 17.53 48.23 -19.03
N HIS A 484 16.90 47.28 -18.33
CA HIS A 484 15.61 46.74 -18.78
C HIS A 484 14.51 47.74 -18.41
N GLU A 485 13.56 47.94 -19.31
CA GLU A 485 12.49 48.95 -19.17
C GLU A 485 11.26 48.39 -18.44
N LYS A 486 11.25 47.07 -18.19
CA LYS A 486 10.17 46.30 -17.57
C LYS A 486 10.78 45.13 -16.77
N ARG A 487 9.91 44.39 -16.07
CA ARG A 487 10.22 43.12 -15.39
C ARG A 487 11.18 42.25 -16.19
N CYS A 488 12.32 41.96 -15.57
CA CYS A 488 13.20 40.90 -16.00
C CYS A 488 12.66 39.58 -15.42
N TRP A 489 12.34 38.59 -16.25
CA TRP A 489 11.79 37.30 -15.79
C TRP A 489 12.87 36.31 -15.37
N SER A 490 14.03 36.35 -16.03
CA SER A 490 15.06 35.35 -15.87
C SER A 490 16.46 35.92 -16.02
N VAL A 491 17.40 35.33 -15.29
CA VAL A 491 18.84 35.60 -15.36
C VAL A 491 19.58 34.27 -15.40
N ASP A 492 20.71 34.22 -16.12
CA ASP A 492 21.56 33.04 -16.19
C ASP A 492 23.04 33.38 -16.26
N PHE A 493 23.88 32.62 -15.55
CA PHE A 493 25.34 32.64 -15.71
C PHE A 493 25.76 31.71 -16.84
N ASN A 494 26.73 32.15 -17.65
CA ASN A 494 27.35 31.27 -18.61
C ASN A 494 28.22 30.21 -17.91
N HIS A 495 28.03 28.94 -18.28
CA HIS A 495 28.73 27.80 -17.66
C HIS A 495 30.21 27.67 -18.08
N VAL A 496 30.65 28.40 -19.12
CA VAL A 496 32.02 28.34 -19.66
C VAL A 496 32.76 29.67 -19.42
N ASP A 497 32.15 30.81 -19.75
CA ASP A 497 32.66 32.14 -19.36
C ASP A 497 32.01 32.59 -18.04
N THR A 498 32.72 32.34 -16.94
CA THR A 498 32.24 32.65 -15.58
C THR A 498 31.92 34.13 -15.32
N ARG A 499 32.24 35.05 -16.24
CA ARG A 499 31.99 36.50 -16.14
C ARG A 499 30.74 36.96 -16.89
N LEU A 500 30.19 36.13 -17.78
CA LEU A 500 29.10 36.48 -18.68
C LEU A 500 27.75 36.08 -18.08
N ILE A 501 26.80 37.03 -18.06
CA ILE A 501 25.42 36.87 -17.61
C ILE A 501 24.49 37.21 -18.77
N ALA A 502 23.37 36.49 -18.92
CA ALA A 502 22.27 36.86 -19.81
C ALA A 502 20.98 37.08 -18.99
N SER A 503 20.12 38.00 -19.45
CA SER A 503 18.81 38.27 -18.82
C SER A 503 17.71 38.53 -19.84
N GLY A 504 16.50 38.02 -19.58
CA GLY A 504 15.32 38.15 -20.46
C GLY A 504 14.15 38.87 -19.78
N SER A 505 13.45 39.73 -20.54
CA SER A 505 12.50 40.72 -19.99
C SER A 505 11.21 40.88 -20.80
N ASP A 506 10.19 41.45 -20.14
CA ASP A 506 8.93 41.91 -20.74
C ASP A 506 9.10 43.11 -21.72
N ASP A 507 10.29 43.71 -21.79
CA ASP A 507 10.67 44.69 -22.84
C ASP A 507 11.05 44.05 -24.18
N ALA A 508 10.94 42.72 -24.29
CA ALA A 508 11.27 41.91 -25.46
C ALA A 508 12.77 41.93 -25.84
N LYS A 509 13.66 42.30 -24.91
CA LYS A 509 15.12 42.25 -25.11
C LYS A 509 15.75 41.13 -24.29
N VAL A 510 16.83 40.55 -24.82
CA VAL A 510 17.79 39.74 -24.06
C VAL A 510 19.08 40.51 -23.95
N LYS A 511 19.46 40.91 -22.73
CA LYS A 511 20.70 41.65 -22.49
C LYS A 511 21.82 40.73 -22.02
N LEU A 512 23.02 40.99 -22.52
CA LEU A 512 24.26 40.34 -22.09
C LEU A 512 25.06 41.29 -21.20
N TRP A 513 25.61 40.80 -20.10
CA TRP A 513 26.36 41.58 -19.12
C TRP A 513 27.69 40.92 -18.79
N SER A 514 28.73 41.73 -18.55
CA SER A 514 29.95 41.26 -17.90
C SER A 514 29.97 41.75 -16.46
N VAL A 515 30.35 40.89 -15.52
CA VAL A 515 30.61 41.30 -14.12
C VAL A 515 31.80 42.28 -13.99
N ASN A 516 32.52 42.56 -15.08
CA ASN A 516 33.62 43.53 -15.12
C ASN A 516 33.21 44.89 -15.74
N LEU A 517 31.94 45.09 -16.11
CA LEU A 517 31.43 46.30 -16.76
C LEU A 517 30.18 46.80 -16.03
N GLU A 518 29.85 48.09 -16.16
CA GLU A 518 28.64 48.69 -15.57
C GLU A 518 27.42 48.69 -16.50
N ARG A 519 27.61 48.28 -17.76
CA ARG A 519 26.63 48.36 -18.86
C ARG A 519 26.49 47.04 -19.61
N SER A 520 25.39 46.86 -20.34
CA SER A 520 25.25 45.67 -21.20
C SER A 520 26.29 45.66 -22.32
N ILE A 521 26.83 44.48 -22.60
CA ILE A 521 27.77 44.22 -23.71
C ILE A 521 27.03 44.30 -25.05
N SER A 522 25.81 43.76 -25.07
CA SER A 522 24.96 43.65 -26.25
C SER A 522 23.51 43.38 -25.83
N SER A 523 22.59 43.58 -26.77
CA SER A 523 21.16 43.31 -26.63
C SER A 523 20.65 42.59 -27.87
N LEU A 524 20.00 41.44 -27.69
CA LEU A 524 19.22 40.77 -28.73
C LEU A 524 17.78 41.25 -28.65
N GLU A 525 17.14 41.50 -29.79
CA GLU A 525 15.72 41.89 -29.85
C GLU A 525 14.85 40.69 -30.24
N ALA A 526 13.82 40.42 -29.45
CA ALA A 526 12.85 39.36 -29.67
C ALA A 526 11.51 39.92 -30.17
N LYS A 527 10.70 39.07 -30.81
CA LYS A 527 9.40 39.47 -31.37
C LYS A 527 8.30 39.67 -30.32
N ALA A 528 8.52 39.18 -29.10
CA ALA A 528 7.65 39.33 -27.95
C ALA A 528 8.47 39.11 -26.65
N ASN A 529 7.85 39.39 -25.50
CA ASN A 529 8.41 39.23 -24.15
C ASN A 529 9.24 37.94 -24.00
N VAL A 530 10.39 38.02 -23.34
CA VAL A 530 11.26 36.86 -23.08
C VAL A 530 11.05 36.37 -21.65
N CYS A 531 10.53 35.16 -21.51
CA CYS A 531 10.16 34.58 -20.22
C CYS A 531 11.33 33.82 -19.58
N CYS A 532 12.15 33.13 -20.37
CA CYS A 532 13.27 32.33 -19.86
C CYS A 532 14.48 32.40 -20.79
N VAL A 533 15.67 32.64 -20.24
CA VAL A 533 16.96 32.54 -20.94
C VAL A 533 17.88 31.52 -20.24
N LYS A 534 18.62 30.71 -21.01
CA LYS A 534 19.67 29.80 -20.54
C LYS A 534 20.82 29.71 -21.55
N PHE A 535 22.07 29.66 -21.08
CA PHE A 535 23.25 29.32 -21.87
C PHE A 535 23.36 27.81 -22.13
N ASN A 536 23.98 27.44 -23.25
CA ASN A 536 24.34 26.04 -23.50
C ASN A 536 25.44 25.60 -22.51
N PRO A 537 25.27 24.47 -21.79
CA PRO A 537 26.21 24.07 -20.73
C PRO A 537 27.63 23.71 -21.21
N ARG A 538 27.88 23.64 -22.53
CA ARG A 538 29.22 23.40 -23.11
C ARG A 538 29.69 24.48 -24.09
N SER A 539 28.99 25.60 -24.26
CA SER A 539 29.41 26.68 -25.17
C SER A 539 29.31 28.06 -24.55
N SER A 540 30.41 28.80 -24.56
CA SER A 540 30.44 30.21 -24.15
C SER A 540 29.63 31.14 -25.08
N CYS A 541 29.37 30.73 -26.32
CA CYS A 541 28.74 31.56 -27.34
C CYS A 541 27.33 31.13 -27.76
N HIS A 542 26.74 30.08 -27.18
CA HIS A 542 25.39 29.64 -27.54
C HIS A 542 24.37 29.92 -26.44
N LEU A 543 23.23 30.50 -26.82
CA LEU A 543 22.17 30.93 -25.91
C LEU A 543 20.79 30.45 -26.42
N ALA A 544 19.96 29.93 -25.52
CA ALA A 544 18.55 29.63 -25.78
C ALA A 544 17.64 30.58 -25.00
N PHE A 545 16.52 31.00 -25.60
CA PHE A 545 15.45 31.66 -24.86
C PHE A 545 14.04 31.27 -25.32
N GLY A 546 13.11 31.22 -24.36
CA GLY A 546 11.68 31.01 -24.58
C GLY A 546 10.93 32.34 -24.54
N SER A 547 10.04 32.55 -25.51
CA SER A 547 9.31 33.81 -25.68
C SER A 547 7.79 33.62 -25.66
N ALA A 548 7.09 34.72 -25.43
CA ALA A 548 5.64 34.82 -25.59
C ALA A 548 5.18 34.58 -27.04
N ASP A 549 6.06 34.61 -28.05
CA ASP A 549 5.78 34.27 -29.45
C ASP A 549 5.57 32.75 -29.73
N HIS A 550 5.49 31.96 -28.67
CA HIS A 550 5.25 30.50 -28.67
C HIS A 550 6.42 29.68 -29.24
N CYS A 551 7.59 30.30 -29.44
CA CYS A 551 8.80 29.66 -29.95
C CYS A 551 9.90 29.58 -28.88
N VAL A 552 10.87 28.69 -29.11
CA VAL A 552 12.20 28.78 -28.50
C VAL A 552 13.18 29.25 -29.58
N HIS A 553 13.96 30.26 -29.26
CA HIS A 553 15.01 30.81 -30.11
C HIS A 553 16.37 30.32 -29.62
N TYR A 554 17.28 29.98 -30.54
CA TYR A 554 18.64 29.58 -30.24
C TYR A 554 19.62 30.40 -31.07
N TYR A 555 20.52 31.12 -30.42
CA TYR A 555 21.44 32.08 -31.01
C TYR A 555 22.90 31.67 -30.82
N ASP A 556 23.72 32.00 -31.82
CA ASP A 556 25.17 32.15 -31.67
C ASP A 556 25.48 33.64 -31.45
N LEU A 557 26.03 33.96 -30.27
CA LEU A 557 26.34 35.32 -29.84
C LEU A 557 27.48 35.96 -30.65
N ARG A 558 28.20 35.17 -31.47
CA ARG A 558 29.17 35.67 -32.46
C ARG A 558 28.49 36.24 -33.71
N SER A 559 27.23 35.88 -33.98
CA SER A 559 26.44 36.35 -35.11
C SER A 559 25.00 36.70 -34.67
N PRO A 560 24.83 37.71 -33.80
CA PRO A 560 23.57 37.98 -33.08
C PRO A 560 22.40 38.51 -33.94
N LYS A 561 22.55 38.62 -35.26
CA LYS A 561 21.54 39.20 -36.16
C LYS A 561 20.31 38.31 -36.36
N GLU A 562 20.50 36.99 -36.40
CA GLU A 562 19.44 36.01 -36.65
C GLU A 562 19.66 34.75 -35.78
N PRO A 563 18.59 34.04 -35.38
CA PRO A 563 18.71 32.81 -34.61
C PRO A 563 19.28 31.68 -35.48
N LEU A 564 20.24 30.93 -34.94
CA LEU A 564 20.79 29.71 -35.55
C LEU A 564 19.72 28.61 -35.69
N ALA A 565 18.77 28.55 -34.75
CA ALA A 565 17.60 27.67 -34.83
C ALA A 565 16.37 28.30 -34.17
N LEU A 566 15.19 28.01 -34.73
CA LEU A 566 13.89 28.49 -34.26
C LEU A 566 12.91 27.32 -34.10
N PHE A 567 12.64 26.95 -32.86
CA PHE A 567 11.78 25.80 -32.54
C PHE A 567 10.32 26.24 -32.43
N LYS A 568 9.48 25.76 -33.34
CA LYS A 568 8.03 26.04 -33.40
C LYS A 568 7.23 24.80 -33.02
N GLY A 569 6.16 24.98 -32.25
CA GLY A 569 5.20 23.89 -31.99
C GLY A 569 4.40 23.95 -30.68
N HIS A 570 4.70 24.89 -29.76
CA HIS A 570 3.78 25.20 -28.66
C HIS A 570 2.62 26.07 -29.16
N ARG A 571 1.48 26.02 -28.46
CA ARG A 571 0.26 26.78 -28.78
C ARG A 571 0.06 28.05 -27.94
N LYS A 572 0.96 28.32 -27.00
CA LYS A 572 0.98 29.49 -26.09
C LYS A 572 2.44 29.83 -25.72
N ALA A 573 2.62 30.90 -24.93
CA ALA A 573 3.91 31.38 -24.44
C ALA A 573 4.80 30.28 -23.82
N VAL A 574 6.12 30.33 -24.09
CA VAL A 574 7.10 29.41 -23.54
C VAL A 574 7.67 29.96 -22.23
N SER A 575 7.11 29.50 -21.11
CA SER A 575 7.45 29.92 -19.75
C SER A 575 8.89 29.59 -19.32
N TYR A 576 9.42 28.41 -19.67
CA TYR A 576 10.77 27.97 -19.27
C TYR A 576 11.48 27.22 -20.38
N VAL A 577 12.82 27.30 -20.35
CA VAL A 577 13.75 26.53 -21.19
C VAL A 577 14.88 26.02 -20.30
N LYS A 578 15.27 24.74 -20.45
CA LYS A 578 16.43 24.12 -19.80
C LYS A 578 17.10 23.16 -20.80
N PHE A 579 18.41 22.96 -20.72
CA PHE A 579 19.13 21.95 -21.49
C PHE A 579 19.11 20.61 -20.75
N LEU A 580 18.87 19.48 -21.44
CA LEU A 580 19.16 18.15 -20.91
C LEU A 580 20.62 17.76 -21.19
N SER A 581 21.13 18.18 -22.35
CA SER A 581 22.48 17.91 -22.84
C SER A 581 22.97 19.10 -23.67
N ASN A 582 24.20 19.05 -24.21
CA ASN A 582 24.69 20.10 -25.11
C ASN A 582 23.97 20.14 -26.48
N GLU A 583 23.11 19.16 -26.77
CA GLU A 583 22.40 18.99 -28.04
C GLU A 583 20.87 18.89 -27.88
N GLU A 584 20.34 18.77 -26.66
CA GLU A 584 18.91 18.60 -26.38
C GLU A 584 18.38 19.67 -25.40
N ILE A 585 17.28 20.30 -25.79
CA ILE A 585 16.58 21.34 -25.01
C ILE A 585 15.20 20.84 -24.63
N VAL A 586 14.75 21.09 -23.39
CA VAL A 586 13.34 21.01 -22.98
C VAL A 586 12.76 22.40 -22.74
N SER A 587 11.54 22.62 -23.23
CA SER A 587 10.74 23.81 -22.98
C SER A 587 9.43 23.48 -22.28
N ALA A 588 8.96 24.38 -21.40
CA ALA A 588 7.64 24.33 -20.77
C ALA A 588 6.79 25.53 -21.23
N SER A 589 5.50 25.28 -21.51
CA SER A 589 4.57 26.30 -22.01
C SER A 589 3.22 26.20 -21.30
N THR A 590 2.49 27.31 -21.26
CA THR A 590 1.12 27.41 -20.72
C THR A 590 0.05 26.70 -21.59
N ASP A 591 0.48 25.87 -22.55
CA ASP A 591 -0.36 24.96 -23.35
C ASP A 591 -0.42 23.52 -22.78
N SER A 592 -0.05 23.34 -21.50
CA SER A 592 0.04 22.07 -20.76
C SER A 592 0.89 21.01 -21.46
N GLN A 593 1.95 21.43 -22.13
CA GLN A 593 2.95 20.55 -22.73
C GLN A 593 4.36 20.96 -22.37
N LEU A 594 5.23 19.96 -22.20
CA LEU A 594 6.66 20.13 -22.34
C LEU A 594 7.08 19.61 -23.72
N LYS A 595 8.11 20.18 -24.33
CA LYS A 595 8.66 19.68 -25.61
C LYS A 595 10.17 19.53 -25.54
N MET A 596 10.67 18.42 -26.07
CA MET A 596 12.09 18.14 -26.24
C MET A 596 12.50 18.40 -27.69
N TRP A 597 13.61 19.09 -27.88
CA TRP A 597 14.10 19.53 -29.18
C TRP A 597 15.55 19.11 -29.39
N SER A 598 15.90 18.70 -30.61
CA SER A 598 17.29 18.52 -31.03
C SER A 598 17.84 19.84 -31.59
N ILE A 599 19.00 20.28 -31.11
CA ILE A 599 19.69 21.47 -31.63
C ILE A 599 20.27 21.18 -33.02
N THR A 600 20.79 19.97 -33.24
CA THR A 600 21.42 19.55 -34.52
C THR A 600 20.42 19.34 -35.64
N LYS A 601 19.15 19.07 -35.32
CA LYS A 601 18.03 19.00 -36.27
C LYS A 601 16.82 19.70 -35.64
N PRO A 602 16.42 20.92 -36.07
CA PRO A 602 15.42 21.72 -35.36
C PRO A 602 13.99 21.19 -35.49
N HIS A 603 13.70 20.12 -34.76
CA HIS A 603 12.42 19.42 -34.72
C HIS A 603 12.10 18.95 -33.28
N CYS A 604 10.81 18.74 -33.01
CA CYS A 604 10.33 18.21 -31.74
C CYS A 604 10.61 16.71 -31.68
N LEU A 605 11.57 16.29 -30.84
CA LEU A 605 11.88 14.88 -30.56
C LEU A 605 10.74 14.20 -29.79
N ARG A 606 10.15 14.90 -28.81
CA ARG A 606 9.09 14.38 -27.95
C ARG A 606 8.25 15.51 -27.36
N SER A 607 6.95 15.27 -27.18
CA SER A 607 6.08 16.11 -26.35
C SER A 607 5.66 15.32 -25.11
N PHE A 608 5.73 15.95 -23.94
CA PHE A 608 5.30 15.37 -22.67
C PHE A 608 3.99 16.01 -22.19
N THR A 609 3.07 15.20 -21.66
CA THR A 609 1.71 15.62 -21.29
C THR A 609 1.30 15.14 -19.90
N GLY A 610 0.16 15.60 -19.37
CA GLY A 610 -0.45 15.09 -18.14
C GLY A 610 -0.26 15.95 -16.88
N HIS A 611 0.67 16.90 -16.89
CA HIS A 611 0.65 18.04 -15.97
C HIS A 611 -0.33 19.10 -16.50
N ILE A 612 -0.83 19.96 -15.61
CA ILE A 612 -1.67 21.11 -15.93
C ILE A 612 -0.84 22.39 -15.77
N ASN A 613 -0.79 23.20 -16.81
CA ASN A 613 -0.19 24.52 -16.91
C ASN A 613 -0.98 25.31 -17.97
N GLU A 614 -1.78 26.27 -17.55
CA GLU A 614 -2.71 27.03 -18.38
C GLU A 614 -2.62 28.56 -18.17
N LYS A 615 -2.30 28.99 -16.95
CA LYS A 615 -2.33 30.36 -16.45
C LYS A 615 -1.03 30.78 -15.76
N ASN A 616 -0.37 29.86 -15.05
CA ASN A 616 0.75 30.15 -14.15
C ASN A 616 2.06 29.53 -14.65
N PHE A 617 3.19 30.24 -14.51
CA PHE A 617 4.50 29.67 -14.81
C PHE A 617 4.90 28.67 -13.72
N VAL A 618 4.79 27.38 -14.04
CA VAL A 618 5.18 26.27 -13.16
C VAL A 618 6.66 25.92 -13.35
N GLY A 619 7.37 25.63 -12.26
CA GLY A 619 8.83 25.44 -12.30
C GLY A 619 9.30 24.22 -13.09
N LEU A 620 10.47 24.31 -13.74
CA LEU A 620 11.05 23.27 -14.61
C LEU A 620 12.52 22.97 -14.24
N ALA A 621 12.85 21.70 -14.04
CA ALA A 621 14.22 21.21 -13.81
C ALA A 621 14.49 19.87 -14.50
N THR A 622 15.76 19.50 -14.65
CA THR A 622 16.21 18.22 -15.26
C THR A 622 17.60 17.84 -14.73
N ASP A 623 17.90 16.54 -14.71
CA ASP A 623 19.24 15.98 -14.46
C ASP A 623 19.92 15.45 -15.74
N GLY A 624 19.27 15.61 -16.90
CA GLY A 624 19.73 15.14 -18.20
C GLY A 624 19.07 13.83 -18.69
N ASP A 625 18.48 13.02 -17.80
CA ASP A 625 17.72 11.81 -18.17
C ASP A 625 16.23 11.93 -17.78
N TYR A 626 15.93 12.61 -16.67
CA TYR A 626 14.59 12.89 -16.17
C TYR A 626 14.27 14.39 -16.22
N VAL A 627 12.98 14.73 -16.26
CA VAL A 627 12.49 16.12 -16.22
C VAL A 627 11.45 16.23 -15.12
N ALA A 628 11.63 17.18 -14.21
CA ALA A 628 10.69 17.52 -13.15
C ALA A 628 9.98 18.83 -13.48
N CYS A 629 8.65 18.85 -13.40
CA CYS A 629 7.82 19.99 -13.74
C CYS A 629 6.72 20.20 -12.69
N GLY A 630 6.46 21.45 -12.32
CA GLY A 630 5.32 21.79 -11.48
C GLY A 630 3.97 21.66 -12.21
N SER A 631 2.88 21.90 -11.48
CA SER A 631 1.53 21.89 -12.05
C SER A 631 0.54 22.70 -11.21
N GLU A 632 -0.50 23.25 -11.87
CA GLU A 632 -1.64 23.99 -11.29
C GLU A 632 -2.67 23.11 -10.53
N ASN A 633 -2.30 21.88 -10.19
CA ASN A 633 -3.06 21.01 -9.28
C ASN A 633 -2.29 20.73 -7.96
N ASN A 634 -1.37 21.63 -7.61
CA ASN A 634 -0.45 21.57 -6.47
C ASN A 634 0.37 20.26 -6.41
N ALA A 635 0.87 19.81 -7.56
CA ALA A 635 1.71 18.60 -7.67
C ALA A 635 2.95 18.80 -8.55
N LEU A 636 4.02 18.08 -8.20
CA LEU A 636 5.24 17.92 -8.97
C LEU A 636 5.15 16.65 -9.83
N PHE A 637 5.32 16.78 -11.14
CA PHE A 637 5.34 15.67 -12.10
C PHE A 637 6.78 15.32 -12.48
N VAL A 638 7.09 14.03 -12.62
CA VAL A 638 8.39 13.54 -13.08
C VAL A 638 8.23 12.71 -14.36
N TYR A 639 9.02 13.04 -15.37
CA TYR A 639 9.10 12.42 -16.68
C TYR A 639 10.48 11.78 -16.89
N TYR A 640 10.55 10.79 -17.78
CA TYR A 640 11.82 10.28 -18.34
C TYR A 640 11.87 10.65 -19.82
N LYS A 641 13.02 11.11 -20.35
CA LYS A 641 13.12 11.64 -21.72
C LYS A 641 12.71 10.66 -22.83
N GLY A 642 12.72 9.36 -22.54
CA GLY A 642 12.25 8.31 -23.46
C GLY A 642 10.74 8.13 -23.58
N LEU A 643 9.90 8.71 -22.69
CA LEU A 643 8.44 8.47 -22.64
C LEU A 643 7.63 9.78 -22.74
N SER A 644 6.46 9.76 -23.38
CA SER A 644 5.57 10.94 -23.50
C SER A 644 4.71 11.19 -22.24
N LYS A 645 4.44 10.13 -21.46
CA LYS A 645 3.62 10.19 -20.25
C LYS A 645 4.50 10.33 -18.99
N GLN A 646 3.95 10.91 -17.92
CA GLN A 646 4.62 11.01 -16.62
C GLN A 646 4.88 9.64 -15.99
N LEU A 647 6.00 9.48 -15.28
CA LEU A 647 6.32 8.27 -14.52
C LEU A 647 5.50 8.18 -13.22
N PHE A 648 5.48 9.28 -12.49
CA PHE A 648 4.84 9.47 -11.19
C PHE A 648 4.75 10.97 -10.89
N ASN A 649 3.96 11.31 -9.87
CA ASN A 649 3.88 12.66 -9.33
C ASN A 649 3.94 12.63 -7.79
N PHE A 650 4.22 13.77 -7.19
CA PHE A 650 4.08 14.05 -5.77
C PHE A 650 3.13 15.23 -5.60
N LYS A 651 2.00 15.02 -4.92
CA LYS A 651 1.08 16.11 -4.57
C LYS A 651 1.49 16.71 -3.23
N PHE A 652 1.49 18.04 -3.13
CA PHE A 652 1.69 18.73 -1.86
C PHE A 652 0.45 18.56 -0.98
N ASP A 653 0.66 18.30 0.30
CA ASP A 653 -0.41 18.24 1.29
C ASP A 653 -1.06 19.63 1.44
N ALA A 654 -2.40 19.69 1.43
CA ALA A 654 -3.10 20.90 1.80
C ALA A 654 -2.88 21.16 3.30
N GLY A 655 -2.30 22.32 3.64
CA GLY A 655 -1.84 22.60 4.99
C GLY A 655 -2.97 22.61 6.04
N HIS A 656 -3.08 21.54 6.83
CA HIS A 656 -3.98 21.47 7.97
C HIS A 656 -3.40 22.18 9.21
N GLY A 657 -3.26 23.50 9.12
CA GLY A 657 -3.15 24.36 10.30
C GLY A 657 -4.44 24.28 11.11
N ILE A 658 -4.35 24.03 12.42
CA ILE A 658 -5.52 23.97 13.31
C ILE A 658 -6.23 25.33 13.45
N LEU A 659 -5.54 26.43 13.12
CA LEU A 659 -6.00 27.81 13.27
C LEU A 659 -6.59 28.40 11.97
N ASP A 660 -6.28 27.87 10.78
CA ASP A 660 -6.60 28.50 9.49
C ASP A 660 -8.04 28.25 8.98
N LYS A 661 -8.99 27.96 9.87
CA LYS A 661 -10.37 27.63 9.48
C LYS A 661 -11.21 28.78 8.92
N GLU A 662 -10.72 30.02 9.05
CA GLU A 662 -11.50 31.24 8.73
C GLU A 662 -11.11 31.91 7.39
N ARG A 663 -10.19 31.33 6.60
CA ARG A 663 -9.85 31.84 5.26
C ARG A 663 -10.37 30.91 4.15
N LYS A 664 -11.66 31.07 3.85
CA LYS A 664 -12.31 30.53 2.65
C LYS A 664 -13.21 31.60 2.01
N GLU A 665 -12.66 32.34 1.05
CA GLU A 665 -13.37 32.93 -0.10
C GLU A 665 -12.39 33.72 -0.98
N GLU A 666 -11.67 33.02 -1.85
CA GLU A 666 -11.19 33.47 -3.18
C GLU A 666 -10.41 32.33 -3.88
N ASP A 667 -10.63 32.12 -5.19
CA ASP A 667 -10.14 30.96 -5.95
C ASP A 667 -8.65 31.10 -6.39
N ALA A 668 -7.75 31.16 -5.41
CA ALA A 668 -6.30 31.06 -5.63
C ALA A 668 -5.88 29.60 -5.85
N GLY A 669 -6.04 29.09 -7.07
CA GLY A 669 -5.65 27.71 -7.43
C GLY A 669 -4.15 27.44 -7.23
N ASP A 670 -3.82 26.59 -6.24
CA ASP A 670 -2.45 26.31 -5.86
C ASP A 670 -1.62 25.59 -6.94
N PHE A 671 -0.37 26.04 -7.11
CA PHE A 671 0.54 25.50 -8.12
C PHE A 671 1.97 25.34 -7.60
N VAL A 672 2.70 24.39 -8.17
CA VAL A 672 4.14 24.21 -7.91
C VAL A 672 4.92 25.21 -8.77
N SER A 673 5.38 26.28 -8.13
CA SER A 673 5.92 27.48 -8.78
C SER A 673 7.42 27.39 -9.09
N ALA A 674 8.20 26.69 -8.25
CA ALA A 674 9.64 26.53 -8.45
C ALA A 674 10.08 25.08 -8.24
N VAL A 675 11.02 24.63 -9.07
CA VAL A 675 11.61 23.28 -9.03
C VAL A 675 13.10 23.40 -9.36
N CYS A 676 13.96 22.73 -8.60
CA CYS A 676 15.39 22.59 -8.88
C CYS A 676 15.85 21.15 -8.60
N TRP A 677 16.82 20.66 -9.38
CA TRP A 677 17.38 19.32 -9.23
C TRP A 677 18.80 19.43 -8.67
N LYS A 678 19.10 18.73 -7.58
CA LYS A 678 20.45 18.71 -6.99
C LYS A 678 21.39 17.92 -7.91
N ARG A 679 22.53 18.49 -8.30
CA ARG A 679 23.38 17.94 -9.38
C ARG A 679 23.79 16.49 -9.10
N SER A 680 23.81 15.70 -10.17
CA SER A 680 24.24 14.28 -10.17
C SER A 680 23.57 13.39 -9.10
N SER A 681 22.34 13.70 -8.69
CA SER A 681 21.65 13.03 -7.58
C SER A 681 20.20 12.66 -7.88
N ASN A 682 19.60 11.82 -7.04
CA ASN A 682 18.19 11.47 -7.08
C ASN A 682 17.30 12.46 -6.29
N VAL A 683 17.76 13.69 -6.02
CA VAL A 683 17.08 14.65 -5.15
C VAL A 683 16.59 15.89 -5.91
N VAL A 684 15.31 16.21 -5.73
CA VAL A 684 14.62 17.38 -6.28
C VAL A 684 14.11 18.24 -5.12
N VAL A 685 14.30 19.55 -5.22
CA VAL A 685 13.67 20.53 -4.33
C VAL A 685 12.54 21.21 -5.10
N ALA A 686 11.33 21.23 -4.55
CA ALA A 686 10.18 21.87 -5.16
C ALA A 686 9.43 22.73 -4.15
N ALA A 687 8.91 23.88 -4.60
CA ALA A 687 8.11 24.78 -3.80
C ALA A 687 6.80 25.17 -4.49
N ASN A 688 5.76 25.43 -3.69
CA ASN A 688 4.45 25.84 -4.18
C ASN A 688 4.11 27.31 -3.91
N SER A 689 2.97 27.73 -4.47
CA SER A 689 2.35 29.05 -4.31
C SER A 689 2.21 29.52 -2.85
N GLN A 690 2.04 28.59 -1.91
CA GLN A 690 1.89 28.86 -0.47
C GLN A 690 3.24 29.10 0.23
N GLY A 691 4.37 28.84 -0.43
CA GLY A 691 5.71 28.92 0.15
C GLY A 691 6.13 27.66 0.91
N ILE A 692 5.40 26.55 0.78
CA ILE A 692 5.83 25.24 1.28
C ILE A 692 6.91 24.71 0.32
N ILE A 693 8.09 24.40 0.84
CA ILE A 693 9.18 23.75 0.11
C ILE A 693 9.30 22.31 0.60
N LYS A 694 9.39 21.35 -0.32
CA LYS A 694 9.68 19.94 -0.02
C LYS A 694 10.99 19.54 -0.69
N ILE A 695 11.87 18.90 0.07
CA ILE A 695 13.00 18.16 -0.49
C ILE A 695 12.55 16.72 -0.70
N LEU A 696 12.63 16.25 -1.95
CA LEU A 696 12.06 15.00 -2.43
C LEU A 696 13.14 14.13 -3.04
N GLU A 697 13.11 12.84 -2.74
CA GLU A 697 14.04 11.84 -3.27
C GLU A 697 13.30 10.86 -4.20
N LEU A 698 13.84 10.63 -5.40
CA LEU A 698 13.38 9.56 -6.28
C LEU A 698 13.85 8.20 -5.72
N VAL A 699 12.89 7.34 -5.33
CA VAL A 699 13.16 6.06 -4.65
C VAL A 699 12.90 4.85 -5.54
N SER A 700 13.68 3.79 -5.31
CA SER A 700 13.61 2.50 -6.00
C SER A 700 12.92 1.43 -5.14
N GLY A 701 12.04 0.65 -5.77
CA GLY A 701 11.17 -0.29 -5.06
C GLY A 701 10.10 0.37 -4.17
N SER A 702 9.27 -0.46 -3.54
CA SER A 702 8.28 -0.02 -2.55
C SER A 702 8.81 -0.13 -1.12
N ALA A 703 8.34 0.71 -0.21
CA ALA A 703 8.62 0.61 1.21
C ALA A 703 8.13 -0.73 1.79
N ILE A 704 8.90 -1.30 2.73
CA ILE A 704 8.59 -2.59 3.35
C ILE A 704 7.56 -2.36 4.47
N LYS A 705 6.37 -2.96 4.34
CA LYS A 705 5.25 -2.79 5.28
C LYS A 705 5.47 -3.55 6.61
N LYS A 706 4.73 -3.17 7.68
CA LYS A 706 4.73 -3.87 8.99
C LYS A 706 4.58 -5.39 8.79
N GLY A 707 5.46 -6.18 9.37
CA GLY A 707 5.42 -7.65 9.29
C GLY A 707 5.70 -8.24 7.89
N LYS A 708 6.45 -7.52 7.03
CA LYS A 708 6.96 -8.03 5.75
C LYS A 708 8.49 -7.90 5.67
N SER A 709 9.09 -8.76 4.86
CA SER A 709 10.52 -8.86 4.61
C SER A 709 10.85 -8.54 3.15
N ARG A 710 12.12 -8.24 2.87
CA ARG A 710 12.73 -8.30 1.54
C ARG A 710 14.18 -8.78 1.70
N VAL A 711 14.54 -9.84 0.98
CA VAL A 711 15.91 -10.36 0.98
C VAL A 711 16.73 -9.62 -0.08
N PHE A 712 17.98 -9.30 0.28
CA PHE A 712 19.02 -8.76 -0.60
C PHE A 712 20.22 -9.71 -0.56
N PHE A 713 20.95 -9.80 -1.67
CA PHE A 713 22.10 -10.71 -1.85
C PHE A 713 23.35 -9.90 -2.25
N GLY A 714 24.54 -10.46 -2.03
CA GLY A 714 25.80 -9.84 -2.47
C GLY A 714 26.19 -8.58 -1.70
N LEU A 715 25.80 -8.48 -0.42
CA LEU A 715 26.25 -7.40 0.46
C LEU A 715 27.56 -7.78 1.16
N PRO A 716 28.51 -6.84 1.35
CA PRO A 716 29.79 -7.14 2.00
C PRO A 716 29.61 -7.82 3.37
N GLY A 717 30.26 -8.96 3.54
CA GLY A 717 30.20 -9.80 4.75
C GLY A 717 29.10 -10.86 4.76
N TYR A 718 28.04 -10.76 3.92
CA TYR A 718 26.79 -11.50 4.16
C TYR A 718 26.13 -12.03 2.89
N THR A 719 25.95 -13.36 2.82
CA THR A 719 25.37 -14.07 1.66
C THR A 719 23.95 -13.59 1.32
N ALA A 720 23.13 -13.38 2.35
CA ALA A 720 21.75 -12.88 2.24
C ALA A 720 21.38 -12.04 3.47
N VAL A 721 20.69 -10.92 3.26
CA VAL A 721 20.21 -10.01 4.31
C VAL A 721 18.72 -9.77 4.14
N ALA A 722 17.92 -10.13 5.16
CA ALA A 722 16.48 -9.91 5.15
C ALA A 722 16.12 -8.62 5.91
N VAL A 723 15.83 -7.54 5.17
CA VAL A 723 15.37 -6.28 5.76
C VAL A 723 13.86 -6.37 6.01
N THR A 724 13.42 -5.98 7.21
CA THR A 724 12.04 -6.18 7.69
C THR A 724 11.36 -4.85 8.04
N GLY A 725 10.06 -4.76 7.76
CA GLY A 725 9.25 -3.57 8.06
C GLY A 725 8.67 -3.63 9.47
N LEU A 726 9.05 -2.69 10.34
CA LEU A 726 8.47 -2.49 11.67
C LEU A 726 7.14 -1.68 11.64
N GLY A 727 6.93 -0.85 10.62
CA GLY A 727 5.75 0.01 10.51
C GLY A 727 6.00 1.45 10.98
N LYS A 728 5.08 2.01 11.79
CA LYS A 728 5.21 3.38 12.34
C LYS A 728 6.28 3.42 13.44
N LYS A 729 6.99 4.55 13.57
CA LYS A 729 7.87 4.84 14.71
C LYS A 729 7.02 5.24 15.92
N GLY A 730 7.47 4.92 17.14
CA GLY A 730 6.81 5.35 18.39
C GLY A 730 5.56 4.55 18.76
N LEU A 731 5.39 3.33 18.23
CA LEU A 731 4.36 2.41 18.72
C LEU A 731 4.69 1.92 20.13
N GLY A 732 3.68 1.84 20.99
CA GLY A 732 3.79 1.37 22.37
C GLY A 732 2.52 0.63 22.79
N TYR A 733 2.05 0.84 24.02
CA TYR A 733 0.76 0.31 24.47
C TYR A 733 -0.41 0.91 23.67
N ASN A 734 -1.33 0.05 23.22
CA ASN A 734 -2.59 0.43 22.60
C ASN A 734 -3.74 -0.01 23.52
N GLU A 735 -4.46 0.97 24.09
CA GLU A 735 -5.58 0.75 25.01
C GLU A 735 -6.77 0.02 24.39
N GLN A 736 -6.95 0.09 23.07
CA GLN A 736 -8.07 -0.55 22.36
C GLN A 736 -7.81 -2.04 22.10
N GLU A 737 -6.55 -2.44 21.95
CA GLU A 737 -6.13 -3.81 21.67
C GLU A 737 -5.61 -4.54 22.92
N ASP A 738 -5.45 -3.83 24.05
CA ASP A 738 -4.78 -4.26 25.30
C ASP A 738 -3.44 -4.98 25.05
N ILE A 739 -2.56 -4.34 24.29
CA ILE A 739 -1.31 -4.92 23.81
C ILE A 739 -0.23 -3.86 23.58
N ASN A 740 1.05 -4.23 23.67
CA ASN A 740 2.15 -3.38 23.20
C ASN A 740 2.40 -3.61 21.69
N GLU A 741 1.91 -2.70 20.86
CA GLU A 741 2.06 -2.73 19.40
C GLU A 741 3.50 -2.62 18.91
N GLY A 742 4.40 -2.04 19.71
CA GLY A 742 5.83 -1.98 19.43
C GLY A 742 6.48 -3.35 19.52
N LEU A 743 6.23 -4.08 20.61
CA LEU A 743 6.75 -5.45 20.80
C LEU A 743 6.15 -6.42 19.77
N GLU A 744 4.85 -6.31 19.45
CA GLU A 744 4.24 -7.10 18.38
C GLU A 744 4.80 -6.76 16.98
N ALA A 745 5.14 -5.49 16.73
CA ALA A 745 5.81 -5.11 15.48
C ALA A 745 7.21 -5.74 15.37
N VAL A 746 7.99 -5.75 16.46
CA VAL A 746 9.30 -6.39 16.54
C VAL A 746 9.17 -7.90 16.32
N ARG A 747 8.30 -8.59 17.06
CA ARG A 747 8.07 -10.05 16.93
C ARG A 747 7.69 -10.42 15.49
N ALA A 748 6.74 -9.71 14.90
CA ALA A 748 6.29 -9.95 13.53
C ALA A 748 7.38 -9.66 12.48
N ALA A 749 8.21 -8.64 12.70
CA ALA A 749 9.32 -8.30 11.82
C ALA A 749 10.45 -9.35 11.89
N ALA A 750 10.95 -9.68 13.09
CA ALA A 750 11.96 -10.72 13.30
C ALA A 750 11.53 -12.06 12.69
N SER A 751 10.28 -12.47 12.94
CA SER A 751 9.69 -13.68 12.38
C SER A 751 9.58 -13.67 10.85
N ALA A 752 9.26 -12.52 10.23
CA ALA A 752 9.22 -12.40 8.78
C ALA A 752 10.62 -12.49 8.15
N GLY A 753 11.63 -11.86 8.78
CA GLY A 753 13.02 -11.94 8.33
C GLY A 753 13.58 -13.36 8.42
N CYS A 754 13.46 -13.99 9.59
CA CYS A 754 14.03 -15.31 9.84
C CYS A 754 13.38 -16.41 9.00
N ARG A 755 12.06 -16.36 8.75
CA ARG A 755 11.40 -17.30 7.83
C ARG A 755 11.87 -17.15 6.38
N SER A 756 12.03 -15.92 5.88
CA SER A 756 12.56 -15.69 4.53
C SER A 756 14.02 -16.11 4.35
N LEU A 757 14.81 -16.22 5.43
CA LEU A 757 16.15 -16.80 5.39
C LEU A 757 16.13 -18.34 5.55
N GLN A 758 15.23 -18.88 6.38
CA GLN A 758 14.99 -20.34 6.47
C GLN A 758 14.46 -20.93 5.16
N GLU A 759 13.67 -20.16 4.39
CA GLU A 759 13.20 -20.53 3.04
C GLU A 759 14.32 -20.59 2.00
N LEU A 760 15.47 -19.95 2.29
CA LEU A 760 16.72 -20.03 1.53
C LEU A 760 17.73 -21.01 2.17
N GLU A 761 17.25 -21.86 3.09
CA GLU A 761 17.99 -22.91 3.81
C GLU A 761 19.26 -22.42 4.56
N VAL A 762 19.29 -21.14 4.93
CA VAL A 762 20.35 -20.52 5.72
C VAL A 762 20.43 -21.17 7.11
N ALA A 763 21.57 -21.79 7.43
CA ALA A 763 21.74 -22.60 8.65
C ALA A 763 21.94 -21.80 9.94
N LYS A 764 22.39 -20.53 9.86
CA LYS A 764 22.64 -19.64 11.01
C LYS A 764 22.19 -18.22 10.68
N ILE A 765 21.51 -17.55 11.62
CA ILE A 765 20.94 -16.21 11.45
C ILE A 765 21.28 -15.36 12.68
N GLN A 766 21.99 -14.23 12.46
CA GLN A 766 22.26 -13.21 13.48
C GLN A 766 21.27 -12.05 13.32
N VAL A 767 20.35 -11.94 14.27
CA VAL A 767 19.13 -11.12 14.22
C VAL A 767 19.34 -9.82 14.98
N ASP A 768 18.99 -8.69 14.35
CA ASP A 768 19.00 -7.38 15.01
C ASP A 768 17.99 -7.35 16.17
N SER A 769 18.34 -6.66 17.26
CA SER A 769 17.44 -6.27 18.33
C SER A 769 16.11 -5.64 17.85
N LEU A 770 16.10 -4.97 16.70
CA LEU A 770 14.95 -4.22 16.16
C LEU A 770 14.38 -3.15 17.12
N GLY A 771 15.11 -2.79 18.18
CA GLY A 771 14.69 -1.91 19.28
C GLY A 771 14.24 -2.62 20.56
N ASP A 772 14.01 -3.94 20.54
CA ASP A 772 13.76 -4.77 21.74
C ASP A 772 14.25 -6.21 21.52
N ALA A 773 15.37 -6.55 22.15
CA ALA A 773 16.03 -7.85 21.94
C ALA A 773 15.24 -9.06 22.45
N GLU A 774 14.37 -8.88 23.46
CA GLU A 774 13.53 -9.98 23.97
C GLU A 774 12.40 -10.28 22.97
N ALA A 775 11.70 -9.25 22.50
CA ALA A 775 10.66 -9.39 21.49
C ALA A 775 11.23 -9.88 20.13
N ALA A 776 12.45 -9.49 19.78
CA ALA A 776 13.12 -9.98 18.56
C ALA A 776 13.44 -11.48 18.67
N ALA A 777 13.99 -11.91 19.79
CA ALA A 777 14.28 -13.31 20.08
C ALA A 777 13.02 -14.17 20.10
N GLU A 778 11.95 -13.73 20.77
CA GLU A 778 10.65 -14.42 20.77
C GLU A 778 10.10 -14.58 19.34
N GLY A 779 10.09 -13.50 18.55
CA GLY A 779 9.56 -13.50 17.19
C GLY A 779 10.34 -14.40 16.22
N ALA A 780 11.68 -14.39 16.33
CA ALA A 780 12.55 -15.27 15.55
C ALA A 780 12.32 -16.74 15.94
N THR A 781 12.39 -17.06 17.23
CA THR A 781 12.31 -18.42 17.80
C THR A 781 10.96 -19.08 17.54
N LEU A 782 9.85 -18.35 17.72
CA LEU A 782 8.50 -18.85 17.40
C LEU A 782 8.27 -19.00 15.88
N GLY A 783 8.90 -18.12 15.09
CA GLY A 783 8.73 -18.01 13.64
C GLY A 783 9.39 -19.12 12.83
N VAL A 784 10.61 -19.52 13.20
CA VAL A 784 11.35 -20.59 12.48
C VAL A 784 10.91 -21.99 12.89
N TRP A 785 10.26 -22.15 14.04
CA TRP A 785 9.79 -23.44 14.54
C TRP A 785 8.63 -23.98 13.71
N LYS A 786 8.72 -25.28 13.39
CA LYS A 786 7.70 -26.07 12.69
C LYS A 786 7.69 -27.47 13.31
N TYR A 787 6.51 -27.99 13.69
CA TYR A 787 6.40 -29.40 14.08
C TYR A 787 6.70 -30.28 12.87
N GLN A 788 7.74 -31.13 12.98
CA GLN A 788 8.18 -31.98 11.88
C GLN A 788 7.58 -33.38 11.98
N GLY A 789 7.50 -33.96 13.19
CA GLY A 789 6.95 -35.29 13.44
C GLY A 789 7.75 -36.42 12.78
N PRO A 790 7.33 -37.69 12.96
CA PRO A 790 7.92 -38.82 12.25
C PRO A 790 7.56 -38.75 10.76
N LYS A 791 8.54 -38.46 9.91
CA LYS A 791 8.41 -38.41 8.44
C LYS A 791 9.55 -39.18 7.79
N SER A 792 9.26 -39.87 6.69
CA SER A 792 10.26 -40.58 5.88
C SER A 792 11.20 -39.64 5.10
N LYS A 793 10.76 -38.41 4.82
CA LYS A 793 11.62 -37.36 4.25
C LYS A 793 12.44 -36.69 5.36
N LYS A 794 13.73 -36.50 5.11
CA LYS A 794 14.69 -35.81 6.00
C LYS A 794 14.09 -34.51 6.56
N ALA A 795 14.20 -34.34 7.88
CA ALA A 795 13.76 -33.11 8.54
C ALA A 795 14.48 -31.88 7.98
N LYS A 796 13.76 -30.77 7.81
CA LYS A 796 14.38 -29.49 7.45
C LYS A 796 15.17 -28.95 8.63
N SER A 797 16.35 -28.37 8.39
CA SER A 797 17.12 -27.74 9.46
C SER A 797 16.36 -26.56 10.05
N THR A 798 16.34 -26.45 11.38
CA THR A 798 16.00 -25.21 12.06
C THR A 798 17.28 -24.35 12.12
N PRO A 799 17.24 -23.06 11.73
CA PRO A 799 18.43 -22.22 11.78
C PRO A 799 18.86 -21.95 13.22
N VAL A 800 20.16 -21.90 13.47
CA VAL A 800 20.72 -21.38 14.72
C VAL A 800 20.48 -19.87 14.78
N LEU A 801 19.89 -19.39 15.87
CA LEU A 801 19.56 -17.98 16.05
C LEU A 801 20.50 -17.33 17.07
N GLU A 802 21.10 -16.21 16.69
CA GLU A 802 21.97 -15.40 17.55
C GLU A 802 21.56 -13.92 17.48
N LEU A 803 21.97 -13.12 18.46
CA LEU A 803 21.83 -11.67 18.42
C LEU A 803 22.90 -11.05 17.50
N TYR A 804 22.53 -10.01 16.76
CA TYR A 804 23.45 -9.06 16.15
C TYR A 804 23.69 -7.88 17.11
N GLY A 805 24.92 -7.75 17.61
CA GLY A 805 25.32 -6.71 18.57
C GLY A 805 25.35 -7.15 20.04
N GLU A 806 25.56 -6.20 20.95
CA GLU A 806 25.86 -6.45 22.37
C GLU A 806 24.62 -6.26 23.28
N SER A 807 23.84 -7.32 23.52
CA SER A 807 22.80 -7.36 24.58
C SER A 807 22.31 -8.80 24.88
N ALA A 808 23.17 -9.64 25.43
CA ALA A 808 22.91 -11.09 25.52
C ALA A 808 21.69 -11.46 26.40
N ASP A 809 21.49 -10.82 27.55
CA ASP A 809 20.55 -11.31 28.57
C ASP A 809 19.07 -11.21 28.15
N LEU A 810 18.66 -10.08 27.54
CA LEU A 810 17.30 -9.90 27.04
C LEU A 810 17.01 -10.81 25.85
N TRP A 811 18.00 -11.00 24.96
CA TRP A 811 17.92 -11.97 23.87
C TRP A 811 17.73 -13.40 24.41
N ASN A 812 18.58 -13.84 25.33
CA ASN A 812 18.51 -15.17 25.95
C ASN A 812 17.19 -15.39 26.71
N SER A 813 16.64 -14.34 27.32
CA SER A 813 15.31 -14.38 27.94
C SER A 813 14.20 -14.64 26.90
N GLY A 814 14.22 -13.92 25.78
CA GLY A 814 13.24 -14.09 24.70
C GLY A 814 13.39 -15.42 23.94
N VAL A 815 14.61 -15.94 23.78
CA VAL A 815 14.86 -17.31 23.28
C VAL A 815 14.21 -18.30 24.23
N SER A 816 14.51 -18.24 25.53
CA SER A 816 13.96 -19.16 26.54
C SER A 816 12.42 -19.14 26.60
N LYS A 817 11.81 -17.94 26.51
CA LYS A 817 10.36 -17.75 26.42
C LYS A 817 9.77 -18.37 25.15
N GLY A 818 10.41 -18.17 24.00
CA GLY A 818 10.02 -18.75 22.71
C GLY A 818 10.18 -20.27 22.65
N GLU A 819 11.30 -20.81 23.15
CA GLU A 819 11.57 -22.24 23.23
C GLU A 819 10.61 -22.97 24.16
N ALA A 820 10.25 -22.36 25.30
CA ALA A 820 9.26 -22.94 26.20
C ALA A 820 7.87 -23.02 25.55
N GLN A 821 7.41 -21.96 24.89
CA GLN A 821 6.17 -22.02 24.11
C GLN A 821 6.27 -23.07 22.99
N ASN A 822 7.40 -23.15 22.28
CA ASN A 822 7.66 -24.20 21.28
C ASN A 822 7.70 -25.63 21.86
N PHE A 823 8.08 -25.79 23.13
CA PHE A 823 8.01 -27.08 23.85
C PHE A 823 6.56 -27.46 24.16
N ALA A 824 5.73 -26.53 24.64
CA ALA A 824 4.29 -26.77 24.75
C ALA A 824 3.66 -27.12 23.39
N ARG A 825 4.04 -26.40 22.31
CA ARG A 825 3.61 -26.71 20.94
C ARG A 825 4.03 -28.11 20.51
N ARG A 826 5.26 -28.57 20.80
CA ARG A 826 5.70 -29.95 20.52
C ARG A 826 4.79 -30.97 21.21
N LEU A 827 4.54 -30.81 22.51
CA LEU A 827 3.70 -31.74 23.27
C LEU A 827 2.26 -31.79 22.69
N MET A 828 1.69 -30.64 22.32
CA MET A 828 0.33 -30.54 21.76
C MET A 828 0.20 -30.99 20.29
N ASP A 829 1.21 -30.76 19.43
CA ASP A 829 1.16 -31.20 18.02
C ASP A 829 1.48 -32.70 17.85
N THR A 830 2.10 -33.34 18.85
CA THR A 830 2.39 -34.78 18.81
C THR A 830 1.08 -35.59 18.84
N ALA A 831 1.01 -36.67 18.07
CA ALA A 831 -0.17 -37.54 18.05
C ALA A 831 -0.33 -38.25 19.41
N ALA A 832 -1.56 -38.39 19.91
CA ALA A 832 -1.82 -38.91 21.25
C ALA A 832 -1.25 -40.31 21.50
N ASN A 833 -1.28 -41.19 20.49
CA ASN A 833 -0.66 -42.52 20.55
C ASN A 833 0.89 -42.50 20.62
N LEU A 834 1.50 -41.32 20.55
CA LEU A 834 2.94 -41.03 20.74
C LEU A 834 3.15 -39.99 21.87
N MET A 835 2.10 -39.66 22.64
CA MET A 835 2.07 -38.67 23.71
C MET A 835 1.01 -39.05 24.76
N THR A 836 1.01 -40.32 25.16
CA THR A 836 0.09 -40.87 26.17
C THR A 836 0.40 -40.29 27.56
N PRO A 837 -0.45 -40.50 28.60
CA PRO A 837 -0.18 -40.09 29.97
C PRO A 837 1.19 -40.59 30.48
N THR A 838 1.58 -41.79 30.07
CA THR A 838 2.90 -42.36 30.38
C THR A 838 4.02 -41.61 29.64
N ILE A 839 3.93 -41.50 28.31
CA ILE A 839 4.98 -40.87 27.47
C ILE A 839 5.16 -39.38 27.81
N PHE A 840 4.05 -38.66 28.08
CA PHE A 840 4.08 -37.29 28.54
C PHE A 840 4.82 -37.15 29.87
N ALA A 841 4.59 -38.07 30.82
CA ALA A 841 5.28 -38.06 32.11
C ALA A 841 6.80 -38.22 31.96
N ASP A 842 7.24 -39.13 31.09
CA ASP A 842 8.66 -39.41 30.83
C ASP A 842 9.35 -38.24 30.10
N GLU A 843 8.70 -37.64 29.09
CA GLU A 843 9.17 -36.43 28.40
C GLU A 843 9.28 -35.23 29.36
N VAL A 844 8.35 -35.10 30.32
CA VAL A 844 8.41 -34.06 31.36
C VAL A 844 9.59 -34.28 32.32
N ALA A 845 9.79 -35.52 32.79
CA ALA A 845 10.93 -35.86 33.66
C ALA A 845 12.27 -35.55 32.94
N ALA A 846 12.44 -36.05 31.72
CA ALA A 846 13.63 -35.80 30.91
C ALA A 846 13.88 -34.30 30.66
N ALA A 847 12.83 -33.51 30.44
CA ALA A 847 12.93 -32.07 30.15
C ALA A 847 13.15 -31.17 31.38
N LEU A 848 12.89 -31.65 32.60
CA LEU A 848 12.89 -30.84 33.83
C LEU A 848 13.92 -31.25 34.88
N SER A 849 14.28 -32.53 35.02
CA SER A 849 15.17 -32.98 36.10
C SER A 849 16.55 -32.30 36.07
N ASN A 850 17.10 -32.07 34.87
CA ASN A 850 18.38 -31.39 34.66
C ASN A 850 18.34 -29.87 34.97
N LEU A 851 17.15 -29.30 35.23
CA LEU A 851 16.96 -27.89 35.58
C LEU A 851 16.74 -27.67 37.09
N GLY A 852 16.94 -28.70 37.92
CA GLY A 852 16.74 -28.62 39.37
C GLY A 852 15.27 -28.60 39.83
N VAL A 853 14.34 -28.97 38.93
CA VAL A 853 12.93 -29.17 39.25
C VAL A 853 12.75 -30.61 39.74
N LYS A 854 12.16 -30.81 40.91
CA LYS A 854 11.77 -32.15 41.38
C LYS A 854 10.50 -32.58 40.63
N VAL A 855 10.53 -33.76 40.04
CA VAL A 855 9.42 -34.36 39.29
C VAL A 855 9.02 -35.64 40.01
N ASP A 856 7.80 -35.65 40.55
CA ASP A 856 7.16 -36.82 41.13
C ASP A 856 6.07 -37.32 40.17
N ILE A 857 6.10 -38.61 39.84
CA ILE A 857 5.12 -39.26 38.96
C ILE A 857 4.39 -40.32 39.79
N TYR A 858 3.09 -40.17 39.94
CA TYR A 858 2.23 -41.08 40.67
C TYR A 858 1.34 -41.91 39.73
N ASP A 859 0.98 -43.12 40.17
CA ASP A 859 0.18 -44.08 39.42
C ASP A 859 -1.32 -44.03 39.81
N GLN A 860 -2.09 -44.97 39.26
CA GLN A 860 -3.51 -45.12 39.60
C GLN A 860 -3.76 -45.42 41.08
N LYS A 861 -2.92 -46.24 41.73
CA LYS A 861 -3.09 -46.65 43.13
C LYS A 861 -2.93 -45.46 44.07
N TRP A 862 -1.96 -44.59 43.81
CA TRP A 862 -1.82 -43.35 44.57
C TRP A 862 -3.07 -42.46 44.42
N ALA A 863 -3.66 -42.37 43.22
CA ALA A 863 -4.90 -41.61 43.02
C ALA A 863 -6.10 -42.24 43.76
N GLU A 864 -6.15 -43.57 43.88
CA GLU A 864 -7.13 -44.32 44.69
C GLU A 864 -6.93 -44.05 46.19
N GLU A 865 -5.69 -44.10 46.70
CA GLU A 865 -5.33 -43.73 48.08
C GLU A 865 -5.68 -42.27 48.42
N LYS A 866 -5.50 -41.35 47.46
CA LYS A 866 -5.90 -39.94 47.55
C LYS A 866 -7.41 -39.72 47.37
N LYS A 867 -8.20 -40.76 47.11
CA LYS A 867 -9.66 -40.70 46.85
C LYS A 867 -10.04 -39.77 45.70
N MET A 868 -9.21 -39.74 44.65
CA MET A 868 -9.43 -38.94 43.45
C MET A 868 -10.43 -39.61 42.49
N SER A 869 -11.63 -39.94 43.00
CA SER A 869 -12.62 -40.72 42.26
C SER A 869 -13.21 -39.94 41.07
N SER A 870 -13.10 -38.61 41.04
CA SER A 870 -13.55 -37.80 39.90
C SER A 870 -12.56 -37.94 38.73
N PHE A 871 -11.26 -37.80 39.00
CA PHE A 871 -10.19 -38.09 38.03
C PHE A 871 -10.23 -39.54 37.54
N LEU A 872 -10.28 -40.50 38.46
CA LEU A 872 -10.31 -41.93 38.13
C LEU A 872 -11.52 -42.30 37.24
N SER A 873 -12.67 -41.66 37.45
CA SER A 873 -13.87 -41.89 36.63
C SER A 873 -13.72 -41.54 35.16
N VAL A 874 -12.83 -40.61 34.81
CA VAL A 874 -12.50 -40.33 33.40
C VAL A 874 -11.58 -41.43 32.87
N SER A 875 -10.48 -41.69 33.58
CA SER A 875 -9.43 -42.62 33.13
C SER A 875 -9.89 -44.05 32.87
N ARG A 876 -10.86 -44.58 33.65
CA ARG A 876 -11.40 -45.95 33.52
C ARG A 876 -12.04 -46.28 32.17
N GLY A 877 -12.22 -45.29 31.30
CA GLY A 877 -12.67 -45.49 29.92
C GLY A 877 -11.60 -46.08 28.98
N SER A 878 -10.31 -45.78 29.19
CA SER A 878 -9.21 -46.28 28.35
C SER A 878 -8.50 -47.50 28.97
N GLU A 879 -7.68 -48.16 28.15
CA GLU A 879 -6.69 -49.15 28.59
C GLU A 879 -5.34 -48.50 28.94
N GLU A 880 -5.07 -47.28 28.46
CA GLU A 880 -3.85 -46.54 28.79
C GLU A 880 -3.93 -46.01 30.24
N PRO A 881 -2.98 -46.38 31.12
CA PRO A 881 -3.11 -46.13 32.55
C PRO A 881 -2.88 -44.65 32.92
N PRO A 882 -3.70 -44.07 33.82
CA PRO A 882 -3.55 -42.67 34.24
C PRO A 882 -2.22 -42.40 34.95
N ARG A 883 -1.81 -41.13 34.95
CA ARG A 883 -0.69 -40.61 35.75
C ARG A 883 -1.11 -39.32 36.45
N PHE A 884 -0.52 -39.05 37.60
CA PHE A 884 -0.60 -37.74 38.23
C PHE A 884 0.82 -37.22 38.44
N LEU A 885 1.15 -36.05 37.89
CA LEU A 885 2.46 -35.41 38.08
C LEU A 885 2.36 -34.34 39.15
N GLU A 886 3.39 -34.31 39.98
CA GLU A 886 3.70 -33.19 40.86
C GLU A 886 5.10 -32.66 40.52
N LEU A 887 5.18 -31.36 40.23
CA LEU A 887 6.39 -30.67 39.81
C LEU A 887 6.73 -29.63 40.88
N ASN A 888 7.95 -29.61 41.41
CA ASN A 888 8.36 -28.66 42.45
C ASN A 888 9.66 -27.93 42.03
N TYR A 889 9.53 -26.65 41.68
CA TYR A 889 10.64 -25.73 41.42
C TYR A 889 10.80 -24.77 42.60
N LEU A 890 12.00 -24.71 43.18
CA LEU A 890 12.26 -23.99 44.43
C LEU A 890 13.15 -22.75 44.22
N GLY A 891 12.75 -21.87 43.29
CA GLY A 891 13.53 -20.68 42.90
C GLY A 891 13.76 -19.65 44.01
N ALA A 892 12.87 -19.57 45.01
CA ALA A 892 13.05 -18.72 46.21
C ALA A 892 13.68 -19.48 47.40
N GLY A 893 14.05 -20.75 47.21
CA GLY A 893 14.59 -21.61 48.26
C GLY A 893 13.54 -22.15 49.23
N LYS A 894 13.95 -23.10 50.08
CA LYS A 894 13.04 -23.86 50.98
C LYS A 894 12.40 -23.03 52.11
N SER A 895 12.81 -21.77 52.29
CA SER A 895 12.27 -20.85 53.30
C SER A 895 10.98 -20.15 52.88
N ASP A 896 10.70 -20.04 51.58
CA ASP A 896 9.39 -19.58 51.09
C ASP A 896 8.41 -20.77 51.07
N SER A 897 7.47 -20.77 52.03
CA SER A 897 6.48 -21.83 52.20
C SER A 897 5.29 -21.74 51.23
N ASN A 898 5.15 -20.65 50.47
CA ASN A 898 3.90 -20.27 49.81
C ASN A 898 4.07 -20.21 48.27
N PRO A 899 4.24 -21.35 47.58
CA PRO A 899 4.46 -21.37 46.14
C PRO A 899 3.27 -20.82 45.35
N VAL A 900 3.54 -20.39 44.11
CA VAL A 900 2.52 -20.30 43.06
C VAL A 900 2.18 -21.71 42.61
N VAL A 901 0.91 -22.11 42.71
CA VAL A 901 0.46 -23.45 42.28
C VAL A 901 -0.14 -23.34 40.88
N LEU A 902 0.38 -24.13 39.94
CA LEU A 902 -0.08 -24.21 38.57
C LEU A 902 -0.72 -25.57 38.33
N VAL A 903 -1.97 -25.61 37.88
CA VAL A 903 -2.71 -26.86 37.64
C VAL A 903 -3.03 -27.00 36.15
N GLY A 904 -2.86 -28.19 35.57
CA GLY A 904 -3.02 -28.38 34.12
C GLY A 904 -3.99 -29.51 33.76
N LYS A 905 -4.99 -29.23 32.93
CA LYS A 905 -5.79 -30.30 32.28
C LYS A 905 -4.85 -31.10 31.37
N GLY A 906 -4.80 -32.41 31.59
CA GLY A 906 -3.88 -33.34 30.92
C GLY A 906 -4.58 -34.46 30.14
N VAL A 907 -5.70 -34.17 29.47
CA VAL A 907 -6.40 -35.21 28.70
C VAL A 907 -5.65 -35.44 27.38
N THR A 908 -4.88 -36.53 27.28
CA THR A 908 -3.97 -36.76 26.13
C THR A 908 -4.71 -37.12 24.84
N PHE A 909 -5.90 -37.70 24.96
CA PHE A 909 -6.88 -37.74 23.89
C PHE A 909 -8.30 -37.69 24.46
N ASP A 910 -9.15 -36.87 23.84
CA ASP A 910 -10.54 -36.70 24.26
C ASP A 910 -11.51 -36.99 23.11
N THR A 911 -12.23 -38.11 23.20
CA THR A 911 -13.34 -38.43 22.29
C THR A 911 -14.69 -38.00 22.85
N GLY A 912 -14.76 -37.42 24.05
CA GLY A 912 -16.00 -37.19 24.79
C GLY A 912 -16.56 -38.43 25.51
N GLY A 913 -15.80 -39.53 25.59
CA GLY A 913 -16.25 -40.77 26.22
C GLY A 913 -17.51 -41.36 25.57
N ILE A 914 -18.53 -41.66 26.38
CA ILE A 914 -19.84 -42.14 25.91
C ILE A 914 -20.66 -41.01 25.24
N SER A 915 -20.42 -39.77 25.63
CA SER A 915 -20.99 -38.55 25.05
C SER A 915 -20.20 -38.12 23.81
N LEU A 916 -19.99 -39.08 22.90
CA LEU A 916 -18.99 -39.06 21.84
C LEU A 916 -19.04 -37.80 20.95
N LYS A 917 -17.90 -37.13 20.79
CA LYS A 917 -17.73 -35.98 19.88
C LYS A 917 -17.98 -36.37 18.42
N PRO A 918 -18.42 -35.43 17.55
CA PRO A 918 -18.40 -35.64 16.10
C PRO A 918 -16.98 -35.89 15.58
N ALA A 919 -16.83 -36.73 14.54
CA ALA A 919 -15.53 -37.05 13.94
C ALA A 919 -14.80 -35.84 13.30
N SER A 920 -15.53 -34.76 12.98
CA SER A 920 -14.95 -33.54 12.41
C SER A 920 -14.04 -32.85 13.42
N LYS A 921 -12.74 -32.69 13.08
CA LYS A 921 -11.68 -32.11 13.95
C LYS A 921 -11.41 -32.89 15.24
N MET A 922 -11.87 -34.13 15.39
CA MET A 922 -11.53 -34.96 16.56
C MET A 922 -10.01 -35.18 16.68
N ASP A 923 -9.26 -35.10 15.57
CA ASP A 923 -7.78 -35.15 15.61
C ASP A 923 -7.16 -34.00 16.43
N GLU A 924 -7.79 -32.82 16.46
CA GLU A 924 -7.31 -31.65 17.22
C GLU A 924 -7.35 -31.92 18.73
N MET A 925 -8.12 -32.90 19.20
CA MET A 925 -8.25 -33.29 20.62
C MET A 925 -7.03 -34.02 21.18
N ARG A 926 -6.01 -34.32 20.37
CA ARG A 926 -4.66 -34.68 20.85
C ARG A 926 -4.00 -33.55 21.68
N ALA A 927 -4.44 -32.30 21.48
CA ALA A 927 -3.95 -31.13 22.20
C ALA A 927 -4.80 -30.76 23.43
N ASP A 928 -5.71 -31.65 23.86
CA ASP A 928 -6.58 -31.43 25.01
C ASP A 928 -5.86 -31.59 26.38
N MET A 929 -4.59 -31.96 26.30
CA MET A 929 -3.54 -31.87 27.32
C MET A 929 -2.80 -30.52 27.28
N GLY A 930 -3.28 -29.54 26.50
CA GLY A 930 -2.65 -28.23 26.32
C GLY A 930 -2.50 -27.46 27.63
N GLY A 931 -3.38 -27.70 28.60
CA GLY A 931 -3.26 -27.16 29.97
C GLY A 931 -1.98 -27.65 30.65
N ALA A 932 -1.81 -28.97 30.70
CA ALA A 932 -0.59 -29.63 31.18
C ALA A 932 0.66 -29.14 30.45
N ALA A 933 0.63 -29.09 29.11
CA ALA A 933 1.73 -28.62 28.29
C ALA A 933 2.15 -27.18 28.64
N CYS A 934 1.19 -26.29 28.88
CA CYS A 934 1.46 -24.90 29.28
C CYS A 934 2.01 -24.80 30.71
N VAL A 935 1.55 -25.62 31.66
CA VAL A 935 2.11 -25.67 33.03
C VAL A 935 3.58 -26.12 32.98
N VAL A 936 3.86 -27.23 32.32
CA VAL A 936 5.23 -27.79 32.18
C VAL A 936 6.15 -26.76 31.53
N ALA A 937 5.75 -26.17 30.41
CA ALA A 937 6.56 -25.19 29.69
C ALA A 937 6.82 -23.92 30.52
N THR A 938 5.83 -23.46 31.29
CA THR A 938 6.00 -22.32 32.20
C THR A 938 7.03 -22.63 33.30
N ILE A 939 6.96 -23.82 33.91
CA ILE A 939 7.93 -24.25 34.94
C ILE A 939 9.33 -24.44 34.33
N LYS A 940 9.42 -25.01 33.12
CA LYS A 940 10.68 -25.15 32.36
C LYS A 940 11.36 -23.80 32.15
N ALA A 941 10.62 -22.82 31.64
CA ALA A 941 11.12 -21.45 31.46
C ALA A 941 11.51 -20.80 32.79
N ALA A 942 10.70 -20.95 33.84
CA ALA A 942 11.00 -20.37 35.15
C ALA A 942 12.31 -20.92 35.74
N ALA A 943 12.59 -22.22 35.55
CA ALA A 943 13.83 -22.86 35.97
C ALA A 943 15.03 -22.46 35.09
N THR A 944 14.88 -22.45 33.76
CA THR A 944 15.92 -22.00 32.82
C THR A 944 16.33 -20.55 33.08
N LEU A 945 15.35 -19.66 33.29
CA LEU A 945 15.56 -18.24 33.62
C LEU A 945 15.92 -17.99 35.09
N LYS A 946 15.92 -19.03 35.93
CA LYS A 946 16.19 -18.97 37.38
C LYS A 946 15.36 -17.91 38.10
N ILE A 947 14.07 -17.82 37.75
CA ILE A 947 13.15 -16.85 38.36
C ILE A 947 13.09 -17.13 39.88
N PRO A 948 13.32 -16.13 40.76
CA PRO A 948 13.39 -16.34 42.20
C PRO A 948 11.99 -16.42 42.84
N ILE A 949 11.27 -17.50 42.54
CA ILE A 949 9.93 -17.77 43.07
C ILE A 949 9.72 -19.29 43.17
N ASN A 950 9.04 -19.76 44.22
CA ASN A 950 8.66 -21.17 44.33
C ASN A 950 7.41 -21.46 43.51
N VAL A 951 7.43 -22.53 42.71
CA VAL A 951 6.33 -22.92 41.81
C VAL A 951 6.07 -24.42 41.93
N ARG A 952 4.80 -24.79 42.13
CA ARG A 952 4.33 -26.18 42.20
C ARG A 952 3.37 -26.48 41.06
N GLY A 953 3.72 -27.42 40.18
CA GLY A 953 2.84 -27.94 39.15
C GLY A 953 2.06 -29.16 39.63
N LEU A 954 0.76 -29.26 39.32
CA LEU A 954 -0.08 -30.43 39.58
C LEU A 954 -0.85 -30.78 38.31
N ILE A 955 -0.68 -32.01 37.81
CA ILE A 955 -1.17 -32.40 36.47
C ILE A 955 -1.77 -33.82 36.51
N PRO A 956 -3.10 -33.97 36.53
CA PRO A 956 -3.77 -35.23 36.20
C PRO A 956 -3.69 -35.50 34.69
N LEU A 957 -3.20 -36.68 34.31
CA LEU A 957 -3.10 -37.16 32.92
C LEU A 957 -3.92 -38.44 32.73
N CYS A 958 -4.77 -38.46 31.70
CA CYS A 958 -5.52 -39.64 31.26
C CYS A 958 -5.99 -39.46 29.80
N GLU A 959 -6.63 -40.49 29.23
CA GLU A 959 -7.49 -40.34 28.05
C GLU A 959 -8.97 -40.34 28.48
N ASN A 960 -9.85 -39.83 27.61
CA ASN A 960 -11.31 -39.92 27.77
C ASN A 960 -11.90 -40.71 26.58
N MET A 961 -12.18 -42.01 26.81
CA MET A 961 -12.46 -42.99 25.76
C MET A 961 -13.74 -43.79 26.05
N PRO A 962 -14.57 -44.14 25.03
CA PRO A 962 -15.69 -45.06 25.18
C PRO A 962 -15.21 -46.51 25.30
N SER A 963 -15.70 -47.22 26.31
CA SER A 963 -15.52 -48.66 26.49
C SER A 963 -16.62 -49.22 27.39
N GLY A 964 -16.65 -50.55 27.57
CA GLY A 964 -17.54 -51.20 28.53
C GLY A 964 -17.28 -50.83 30.00
N ARG A 965 -16.19 -50.09 30.30
CA ARG A 965 -15.84 -49.59 31.64
C ARG A 965 -15.93 -48.07 31.79
N ALA A 966 -16.18 -47.35 30.70
CA ALA A 966 -16.28 -45.90 30.69
C ALA A 966 -17.42 -45.37 31.57
N THR A 967 -17.28 -44.12 32.00
CA THR A 967 -18.36 -43.40 32.70
C THR A 967 -19.58 -43.23 31.80
N LYS A 968 -20.77 -43.31 32.41
CA LYS A 968 -22.06 -43.18 31.72
C LYS A 968 -22.75 -41.89 32.14
N PRO A 969 -23.50 -41.22 31.25
CA PRO A 969 -24.44 -40.17 31.64
C PRO A 969 -25.34 -40.61 32.81
N GLY A 970 -25.36 -39.82 33.88
CA GLY A 970 -26.07 -40.11 35.13
C GLY A 970 -25.26 -40.87 36.21
N ASP A 971 -24.02 -41.28 35.95
CA ASP A 971 -23.13 -41.80 37.00
C ASP A 971 -22.85 -40.70 38.05
N VAL A 972 -22.84 -41.06 39.34
CA VAL A 972 -22.45 -40.18 40.44
C VAL A 972 -21.11 -40.63 41.01
N VAL A 973 -20.18 -39.68 41.22
CA VAL A 973 -18.84 -39.92 41.76
C VAL A 973 -18.53 -38.98 42.93
N THR A 974 -17.69 -39.40 43.88
CA THR A 974 -17.25 -38.56 45.01
C THR A 974 -15.85 -38.01 44.75
N ALA A 975 -15.70 -36.69 44.72
CA ALA A 975 -14.41 -36.02 44.60
C ALA A 975 -13.60 -36.08 45.91
N MET A 976 -12.32 -35.71 45.83
CA MET A 976 -11.35 -35.72 46.92
C MET A 976 -11.78 -34.87 48.15
N ASN A 977 -12.59 -33.82 47.96
CA ASN A 977 -13.15 -33.01 49.05
C ASN A 977 -14.47 -33.57 49.65
N GLY A 978 -14.93 -34.74 49.19
CA GLY A 978 -16.16 -35.37 49.64
C GLY A 978 -17.44 -34.94 48.90
N LYS A 979 -17.40 -33.92 48.02
CA LYS A 979 -18.56 -33.54 47.20
C LYS A 979 -18.89 -34.62 46.18
N THR A 980 -20.18 -34.88 46.01
CA THR A 980 -20.73 -35.77 44.99
C THR A 980 -21.02 -35.01 43.69
N ILE A 981 -20.64 -35.61 42.57
CA ILE A 981 -20.78 -35.05 41.22
C ILE A 981 -21.62 -36.01 40.38
N GLN A 982 -22.76 -35.55 39.87
CA GLN A 982 -23.50 -36.22 38.81
C GLN A 982 -22.89 -35.87 37.45
N ILE A 983 -22.53 -36.89 36.67
CA ILE A 983 -21.88 -36.76 35.36
C ILE A 983 -22.94 -36.98 34.28
N ASP A 984 -23.65 -35.93 33.87
CA ASP A 984 -24.66 -36.02 32.80
C ASP A 984 -24.06 -35.94 31.39
N ASN A 985 -22.82 -35.44 31.26
CA ASN A 985 -22.10 -35.41 29.99
C ASN A 985 -20.63 -35.82 30.21
N THR A 986 -20.17 -36.85 29.50
CA THR A 986 -18.77 -37.32 29.56
C THR A 986 -17.80 -36.55 28.66
N ASP A 987 -18.32 -35.62 27.86
CA ASP A 987 -17.60 -34.54 27.13
C ASP A 987 -17.37 -33.28 28.02
N ALA A 988 -17.51 -33.46 29.32
CA ALA A 988 -17.22 -32.46 30.35
C ALA A 988 -16.33 -33.10 31.44
N GLU A 989 -15.32 -33.84 31.00
CA GLU A 989 -14.31 -34.60 31.73
C GLU A 989 -13.24 -33.73 32.39
N GLY A 990 -12.80 -32.65 31.73
CA GLY A 990 -11.63 -31.89 32.14
C GLY A 990 -11.83 -31.20 33.47
N ARG A 991 -13.09 -30.83 33.78
CA ARG A 991 -13.46 -30.28 35.09
C ARG A 991 -13.50 -31.35 36.19
N LEU A 992 -13.74 -32.62 35.85
CA LEU A 992 -13.71 -33.74 36.79
C LEU A 992 -12.26 -34.04 37.22
N ILE A 993 -11.34 -34.14 36.25
CA ILE A 993 -9.92 -34.37 36.57
C ILE A 993 -9.32 -33.17 37.33
N LEU A 994 -9.71 -31.94 36.96
CA LEU A 994 -9.28 -30.73 37.68
C LEU A 994 -9.90 -30.60 39.08
N ALA A 995 -11.10 -31.12 39.35
CA ALA A 995 -11.72 -31.04 40.67
C ALA A 995 -10.83 -31.64 41.75
N ASP A 996 -10.31 -32.86 41.52
CA ASP A 996 -9.42 -33.54 42.47
C ASP A 996 -8.03 -32.87 42.55
N ALA A 997 -7.49 -32.39 41.42
CA ALA A 997 -6.21 -31.67 41.41
C ALA A 997 -6.28 -30.31 42.14
N LEU A 998 -7.41 -29.59 42.03
CA LEU A 998 -7.68 -28.34 42.73
C LEU A 998 -7.92 -28.56 44.24
N CYS A 999 -8.52 -29.70 44.62
CA CYS A 999 -8.60 -30.11 46.03
C CYS A 999 -7.20 -30.28 46.63
N LEU A 1000 -6.31 -31.02 45.97
CA LEU A 1000 -4.92 -31.21 46.41
C LEU A 1000 -4.14 -29.89 46.46
N ALA A 1001 -4.37 -29.00 45.49
CA ALA A 1001 -3.77 -27.67 45.46
C ALA A 1001 -4.19 -26.83 46.69
N SER A 1002 -5.48 -26.80 47.02
CA SER A 1002 -6.03 -25.96 48.10
C SER A 1002 -5.86 -26.55 49.50
N GLN A 1003 -5.52 -27.84 49.63
CA GLN A 1003 -5.09 -28.45 50.90
C GLN A 1003 -3.65 -28.04 51.30
N SER A 1004 -2.90 -27.40 50.39
CA SER A 1004 -1.50 -27.03 50.59
C SER A 1004 -1.33 -25.50 50.69
N PRO A 1005 -0.34 -24.98 51.44
CA PRO A 1005 0.02 -23.56 51.41
C PRO A 1005 0.29 -23.08 49.99
N ASN A 1006 -0.27 -21.93 49.60
CA ASN A 1006 -0.18 -21.37 48.26
C ASN A 1006 -0.29 -19.84 48.29
N ARG A 1007 0.42 -19.15 47.39
CA ARG A 1007 0.28 -17.70 47.15
C ARG A 1007 -0.88 -17.37 46.21
N VAL A 1008 -1.06 -18.22 45.20
CA VAL A 1008 -2.19 -18.22 44.25
C VAL A 1008 -2.22 -19.58 43.54
N ILE A 1009 -3.42 -20.08 43.24
CA ILE A 1009 -3.66 -21.24 42.38
C ILE A 1009 -4.09 -20.74 41.00
N ILE A 1010 -3.44 -21.21 39.94
CA ILE A 1010 -3.82 -20.91 38.56
C ILE A 1010 -3.97 -22.22 37.80
N ASP A 1011 -5.18 -22.54 37.34
CA ASP A 1011 -5.38 -23.68 36.45
C ASP A 1011 -5.51 -23.26 34.99
N MET A 1012 -4.93 -24.07 34.10
CA MET A 1012 -4.98 -23.89 32.64
C MET A 1012 -5.60 -25.13 32.01
N ALA A 1013 -6.58 -24.94 31.14
CA ALA A 1013 -7.29 -26.04 30.50
C ALA A 1013 -7.92 -25.67 29.16
N THR A 1014 -7.85 -26.56 28.20
CA THR A 1014 -8.71 -26.60 27.00
C THR A 1014 -10.10 -27.07 27.45
N LEU A 1015 -10.88 -26.19 28.08
CA LEU A 1015 -12.02 -26.64 28.89
C LEU A 1015 -13.36 -26.57 28.17
N THR A 1016 -13.61 -25.56 27.33
CA THR A 1016 -14.92 -25.43 26.66
C THR A 1016 -14.87 -24.93 25.22
N GLY A 1017 -15.58 -25.62 24.33
CA GLY A 1017 -15.90 -25.10 22.99
C GLY A 1017 -16.69 -23.77 23.02
N ALA A 1018 -17.39 -23.48 24.13
CA ALA A 1018 -18.04 -22.20 24.35
C ALA A 1018 -17.05 -21.01 24.42
N MET A 1019 -15.82 -21.23 24.89
CA MET A 1019 -14.76 -20.20 24.88
C MET A 1019 -14.28 -19.91 23.45
N VAL A 1020 -14.12 -20.96 22.63
CA VAL A 1020 -13.80 -20.85 21.19
C VAL A 1020 -14.87 -20.05 20.45
N VAL A 1021 -16.15 -20.34 20.71
CA VAL A 1021 -17.28 -19.59 20.12
C VAL A 1021 -17.31 -18.13 20.58
N CYS A 1022 -16.84 -17.84 21.80
CA CYS A 1022 -16.89 -16.49 22.37
C CYS A 1022 -15.74 -15.56 21.93
N LEU A 1023 -14.51 -16.08 21.80
CA LEU A 1023 -13.31 -15.27 21.52
C LEU A 1023 -12.58 -15.62 20.21
N GLY A 1024 -12.94 -16.71 19.52
CA GLY A 1024 -12.10 -17.28 18.47
C GLY A 1024 -10.68 -17.53 19.00
N ASN A 1025 -9.65 -17.17 18.21
CA ASN A 1025 -8.26 -17.30 18.62
C ASN A 1025 -7.67 -16.04 19.31
N ALA A 1026 -8.49 -15.05 19.68
CA ALA A 1026 -7.99 -13.72 20.07
C ALA A 1026 -7.25 -13.69 21.42
N ALA A 1027 -7.80 -14.34 22.44
CA ALA A 1027 -7.31 -14.32 23.83
C ALA A 1027 -7.75 -15.57 24.60
N ALA A 1028 -7.04 -15.91 25.67
CA ALA A 1028 -7.48 -16.92 26.65
C ALA A 1028 -8.52 -16.33 27.62
N GLY A 1029 -9.54 -17.11 27.98
CA GLY A 1029 -10.60 -16.65 28.89
C GLY A 1029 -10.25 -16.88 30.36
N VAL A 1030 -10.22 -15.82 31.17
CA VAL A 1030 -9.82 -15.88 32.59
C VAL A 1030 -10.98 -15.62 33.53
N PHE A 1031 -11.23 -16.56 34.43
CA PHE A 1031 -12.16 -16.44 35.54
C PHE A 1031 -11.34 -16.30 36.83
N SER A 1032 -11.64 -15.33 37.67
CA SER A 1032 -10.81 -15.03 38.85
C SER A 1032 -11.62 -14.47 40.01
N ASN A 1033 -11.39 -15.05 41.20
CA ASN A 1033 -11.91 -14.54 42.48
C ASN A 1033 -11.12 -13.32 43.00
N SER A 1034 -9.98 -12.99 42.39
CA SER A 1034 -9.04 -11.96 42.85
C SER A 1034 -8.73 -10.96 41.73
N THR A 1035 -9.36 -9.78 41.80
CA THR A 1035 -9.10 -8.67 40.87
C THR A 1035 -7.61 -8.23 40.85
N PRO A 1036 -6.86 -8.18 41.98
CA PRO A 1036 -5.43 -7.90 41.93
C PRO A 1036 -4.62 -8.92 41.12
N MET A 1037 -4.86 -10.22 41.27
CA MET A 1037 -4.14 -11.24 40.50
C MET A 1037 -4.51 -11.23 39.01
N TRP A 1038 -5.79 -10.98 38.70
CA TRP A 1038 -6.24 -10.76 37.33
C TRP A 1038 -5.48 -9.61 36.65
N GLU A 1039 -5.35 -8.46 37.33
CA GLU A 1039 -4.75 -7.26 36.74
C GLU A 1039 -3.25 -7.42 36.46
N GLU A 1040 -2.55 -8.22 37.26
CA GLU A 1040 -1.14 -8.58 37.00
C GLU A 1040 -1.02 -9.57 35.83
N LEU A 1041 -1.93 -10.54 35.71
CA LEU A 1041 -1.98 -11.45 34.56
C LEU A 1041 -2.32 -10.71 33.25
N ARG A 1042 -3.21 -9.71 33.31
CA ARG A 1042 -3.54 -8.82 32.19
C ARG A 1042 -2.33 -8.05 31.69
N LYS A 1043 -1.57 -7.41 32.60
CA LYS A 1043 -0.31 -6.71 32.27
C LYS A 1043 0.73 -7.66 31.65
N ALA A 1044 0.87 -8.87 32.19
CA ALA A 1044 1.73 -9.89 31.61
C ALA A 1044 1.31 -10.27 30.18
N GLY A 1045 0.00 -10.40 29.92
CA GLY A 1045 -0.56 -10.69 28.59
C GLY A 1045 -0.32 -9.57 27.58
N CYS A 1046 -0.58 -8.32 27.96
CA CYS A 1046 -0.31 -7.13 27.15
C CYS A 1046 1.17 -7.02 26.72
N HIS A 1047 2.10 -7.30 27.64
CA HIS A 1047 3.54 -7.28 27.37
C HIS A 1047 4.01 -8.47 26.50
N ALA A 1048 3.59 -9.69 26.84
CA ALA A 1048 3.89 -10.88 26.06
C ALA A 1048 3.22 -10.88 24.67
N GLY A 1049 2.19 -10.06 24.46
CA GLY A 1049 1.37 -10.09 23.25
C GLY A 1049 0.41 -11.27 23.17
N ASP A 1050 0.36 -12.09 24.22
CA ASP A 1050 -0.49 -13.27 24.29
C ASP A 1050 -1.65 -13.02 25.27
N ARG A 1051 -2.71 -12.42 24.71
CA ARG A 1051 -3.77 -11.76 25.45
C ARG A 1051 -4.61 -12.70 26.31
N VAL A 1052 -5.08 -12.15 27.42
CA VAL A 1052 -6.06 -12.75 28.35
C VAL A 1052 -7.27 -11.82 28.45
N TRP A 1053 -8.47 -12.37 28.66
CA TRP A 1053 -9.70 -11.60 28.79
C TRP A 1053 -10.55 -12.08 29.96
N ARG A 1054 -11.08 -11.16 30.80
CA ARG A 1054 -11.80 -11.55 32.02
C ARG A 1054 -13.25 -11.92 31.76
N PHE A 1055 -13.69 -13.03 32.35
CA PHE A 1055 -15.08 -13.49 32.36
C PHE A 1055 -15.71 -13.46 33.77
N PRO A 1056 -17.04 -13.41 33.86
CA PRO A 1056 -17.76 -13.31 35.12
C PRO A 1056 -17.82 -14.63 35.89
N LEU A 1057 -17.34 -14.62 37.15
CA LEU A 1057 -17.46 -15.73 38.10
C LEU A 1057 -18.68 -15.54 39.04
N TRP A 1058 -19.86 -15.34 38.44
CA TRP A 1058 -21.09 -15.00 39.18
C TRP A 1058 -21.83 -16.21 39.76
N ASN A 1059 -22.47 -16.03 40.92
CA ASN A 1059 -23.32 -17.04 41.58
C ASN A 1059 -24.52 -17.50 40.70
N PHE A 1060 -24.91 -16.69 39.70
CA PHE A 1060 -25.89 -17.07 38.68
C PHE A 1060 -25.50 -18.36 37.93
N TYR A 1061 -24.21 -18.61 37.72
CA TYR A 1061 -23.74 -19.82 37.06
C TYR A 1061 -23.60 -21.00 38.03
N SER A 1062 -23.18 -20.77 39.27
CA SER A 1062 -23.14 -21.81 40.31
C SER A 1062 -24.52 -22.45 40.53
N LYS A 1063 -25.59 -21.66 40.64
CA LYS A 1063 -26.96 -22.19 40.80
C LYS A 1063 -27.38 -23.21 39.72
N GLN A 1064 -26.89 -23.06 38.49
CA GLN A 1064 -27.23 -23.96 37.38
C GLN A 1064 -26.63 -25.37 37.51
N LEU A 1065 -25.70 -25.57 38.46
CA LEU A 1065 -25.02 -26.84 38.74
C LEU A 1065 -25.60 -27.54 39.97
N ASN A 1066 -25.92 -26.77 41.02
CA ASN A 1066 -26.29 -27.28 42.34
C ASN A 1066 -27.77 -27.68 42.45
N GLU A 1067 -28.62 -27.28 41.50
CA GLU A 1067 -30.06 -27.57 41.51
C GLU A 1067 -30.35 -28.97 40.91
N ILE A 1068 -29.84 -30.03 41.54
CA ILE A 1068 -30.08 -31.45 41.21
C ILE A 1068 -30.56 -32.27 42.44
N PRO A 1069 -31.52 -33.20 42.27
CA PRO A 1069 -31.75 -34.26 43.26
C PRO A 1069 -30.72 -35.38 43.11
N GLY A 1070 -30.01 -35.73 44.18
CA GLY A 1070 -29.20 -36.96 44.27
C GLY A 1070 -27.68 -36.81 44.30
N ALA A 1071 -27.13 -35.62 44.02
CA ALA A 1071 -25.73 -35.26 44.23
C ALA A 1071 -25.58 -33.77 44.54
N ASP A 1072 -24.41 -33.32 44.99
CA ASP A 1072 -24.15 -31.92 45.35
C ASP A 1072 -23.99 -31.00 44.12
N LEU A 1073 -23.42 -31.53 43.03
CA LEU A 1073 -23.08 -30.79 41.81
C LEU A 1073 -23.39 -31.62 40.56
N ASN A 1074 -23.94 -30.99 39.53
CA ASN A 1074 -23.92 -31.53 38.18
C ASN A 1074 -22.66 -31.08 37.43
N ASN A 1075 -22.06 -31.94 36.60
CA ASN A 1075 -20.89 -31.53 35.80
C ASN A 1075 -21.25 -30.60 34.62
N ILE A 1076 -22.51 -30.50 34.21
CA ILE A 1076 -23.01 -29.51 33.25
C ILE A 1076 -24.05 -28.56 33.87
N GLY A 1077 -24.08 -27.31 33.39
CA GLY A 1077 -25.08 -26.33 33.80
C GLY A 1077 -26.40 -26.51 33.06
N LYS A 1078 -27.52 -26.50 33.78
CA LYS A 1078 -28.87 -26.67 33.21
C LYS A 1078 -29.44 -25.44 32.47
N GLY A 1079 -28.73 -24.30 32.49
CA GLY A 1079 -29.20 -23.06 31.87
C GLY A 1079 -28.97 -22.99 30.35
N PRO A 1080 -29.66 -22.07 29.65
CA PRO A 1080 -29.64 -21.99 28.18
C PRO A 1080 -28.35 -21.39 27.57
N GLY A 1081 -27.29 -21.15 28.36
CA GLY A 1081 -26.05 -20.57 27.87
C GLY A 1081 -25.03 -20.23 28.96
N GLY A 1082 -23.82 -19.85 28.53
CA GLY A 1082 -22.70 -19.53 29.42
C GLY A 1082 -21.84 -20.74 29.83
N GLY A 1083 -21.64 -21.70 28.93
CA GLY A 1083 -20.95 -22.98 29.22
C GLY A 1083 -19.55 -22.86 29.84
N SER A 1084 -18.76 -21.85 29.45
CA SER A 1084 -17.47 -21.55 30.08
C SER A 1084 -17.63 -21.01 31.51
N CYS A 1085 -18.66 -20.18 31.72
CA CYS A 1085 -18.95 -19.61 33.04
C CYS A 1085 -19.51 -20.66 34.02
N THR A 1086 -20.27 -21.64 33.53
CA THR A 1086 -20.70 -22.79 34.36
C THR A 1086 -19.56 -23.79 34.57
N ALA A 1087 -18.64 -23.97 33.62
CA ALA A 1087 -17.41 -24.74 33.83
C ALA A 1087 -16.52 -24.11 34.92
N ALA A 1088 -16.30 -22.79 34.86
CA ALA A 1088 -15.56 -22.06 35.90
C ALA A 1088 -16.31 -22.06 37.25
N ALA A 1089 -17.64 -21.94 37.24
CA ALA A 1089 -18.43 -22.06 38.46
C ALA A 1089 -18.35 -23.45 39.10
N PHE A 1090 -18.19 -24.51 38.30
CA PHE A 1090 -17.94 -25.87 38.79
C PHE A 1090 -16.55 -25.98 39.44
N LEU A 1091 -15.49 -25.55 38.75
CA LEU A 1091 -14.12 -25.61 39.29
C LEU A 1091 -13.98 -24.84 40.62
N LYS A 1092 -14.67 -23.71 40.75
CA LYS A 1092 -14.72 -22.90 41.97
C LYS A 1092 -15.15 -23.69 43.22
N GLU A 1093 -15.96 -24.73 43.06
CA GLU A 1093 -16.46 -25.54 44.18
C GLU A 1093 -15.38 -26.43 44.82
N PHE A 1094 -14.18 -26.50 44.23
CA PHE A 1094 -13.05 -27.32 44.67
C PHE A 1094 -11.84 -26.52 45.16
N VAL A 1095 -11.82 -25.18 45.00
CA VAL A 1095 -10.68 -24.32 45.40
C VAL A 1095 -10.78 -23.73 46.82
N GLY A 1096 -11.92 -23.91 47.49
CA GLY A 1096 -12.15 -23.38 48.84
C GLY A 1096 -11.94 -21.87 48.93
N ASN A 1097 -11.13 -21.44 49.90
CA ASN A 1097 -10.83 -20.03 50.16
C ASN A 1097 -9.53 -19.53 49.48
N SER A 1098 -8.89 -20.35 48.64
CA SER A 1098 -7.63 -19.99 47.97
C SER A 1098 -7.80 -18.81 47.00
N THR A 1099 -6.76 -17.99 46.86
CA THR A 1099 -6.69 -17.00 45.76
C THR A 1099 -6.54 -17.78 44.46
N TRP A 1100 -7.48 -17.62 43.52
CA TRP A 1100 -7.61 -18.55 42.38
C TRP A 1100 -7.97 -17.86 41.06
N MET A 1101 -7.36 -18.36 39.98
CA MET A 1101 -7.70 -18.04 38.60
C MET A 1101 -7.79 -19.31 37.73
N HIS A 1102 -8.90 -19.48 37.01
CA HIS A 1102 -9.02 -20.45 35.93
C HIS A 1102 -8.79 -19.76 34.59
N VAL A 1103 -8.01 -20.40 33.71
CA VAL A 1103 -7.72 -19.95 32.36
C VAL A 1103 -8.21 -21.00 31.36
N ASP A 1104 -9.36 -20.75 30.72
CA ASP A 1104 -9.82 -21.54 29.58
C ASP A 1104 -9.03 -21.13 28.35
N ILE A 1105 -8.14 -22.04 27.92
CA ILE A 1105 -7.24 -21.87 26.78
C ILE A 1105 -7.76 -22.56 25.52
N ALA A 1106 -8.99 -23.11 25.52
CA ALA A 1106 -9.58 -23.74 24.35
C ALA A 1106 -9.61 -22.81 23.13
N SER A 1107 -9.90 -21.51 23.36
CA SER A 1107 -9.81 -20.44 22.35
C SER A 1107 -8.44 -20.35 21.69
N VAL A 1108 -7.35 -20.55 22.44
CA VAL A 1108 -5.97 -20.29 21.98
C VAL A 1108 -5.15 -21.57 21.75
N MET A 1109 -5.80 -22.73 21.68
CA MET A 1109 -5.18 -24.04 21.47
C MET A 1109 -4.42 -24.12 20.13
N THR A 1110 -5.02 -23.60 19.06
CA THR A 1110 -4.49 -23.67 17.69
C THR A 1110 -4.05 -22.30 17.16
N SER A 1111 -3.31 -22.30 16.04
CA SER A 1111 -3.08 -21.10 15.24
C SER A 1111 -3.43 -21.35 13.78
N SER A 1112 -4.08 -20.38 13.13
CA SER A 1112 -4.24 -20.30 11.68
C SER A 1112 -2.92 -20.07 10.92
N GLY A 1113 -1.91 -19.50 11.59
CA GLY A 1113 -0.71 -18.94 10.96
C GLY A 1113 -0.91 -17.55 10.33
N SER A 1114 -2.09 -16.93 10.44
CA SER A 1114 -2.37 -15.57 9.96
C SER A 1114 -2.76 -14.57 11.05
N GLU A 1115 -3.40 -15.03 12.13
CA GLU A 1115 -3.86 -14.17 13.24
C GLU A 1115 -2.71 -13.71 14.14
N VAL A 1116 -1.80 -14.61 14.50
CA VAL A 1116 -0.57 -14.32 15.24
C VAL A 1116 0.59 -14.42 14.25
N PRO A 1117 1.15 -13.30 13.74
CA PRO A 1117 2.02 -13.33 12.56
C PRO A 1117 3.29 -14.17 12.73
N TYR A 1118 3.76 -14.36 13.96
CA TYR A 1118 4.98 -15.08 14.31
C TYR A 1118 4.77 -16.55 14.74
N LEU A 1119 3.54 -17.07 14.65
CA LEU A 1119 3.27 -18.51 14.76
C LEU A 1119 3.02 -19.11 13.36
N SER A 1120 3.34 -20.39 13.20
CA SER A 1120 2.92 -21.20 12.06
C SER A 1120 1.56 -21.83 12.33
N LYS A 1121 0.84 -22.25 11.27
CA LYS A 1121 -0.31 -23.15 11.43
C LYS A 1121 0.11 -24.41 12.20
N GLY A 1122 -0.72 -24.86 13.14
CA GLY A 1122 -0.45 -25.96 14.06
C GLY A 1122 -0.98 -25.65 15.46
N MET A 1123 -0.48 -26.35 16.47
CA MET A 1123 -0.76 -25.99 17.86
C MET A 1123 0.04 -24.76 18.29
N ALA A 1124 -0.53 -23.97 19.20
CA ALA A 1124 -0.03 -22.63 19.51
C ALA A 1124 0.75 -22.55 20.85
N GLY A 1125 0.53 -23.46 21.80
CA GLY A 1125 1.24 -23.46 23.10
C GLY A 1125 1.00 -22.20 23.93
N ARG A 1126 -0.18 -21.60 23.80
CA ARG A 1126 -0.57 -20.34 24.44
C ARG A 1126 -1.30 -20.64 25.77
N PRO A 1127 -1.10 -19.85 26.84
CA PRO A 1127 -0.39 -18.57 26.90
C PRO A 1127 0.94 -18.63 27.67
N VAL A 1128 1.85 -19.56 27.35
CA VAL A 1128 3.09 -19.81 28.10
C VAL A 1128 3.89 -18.54 28.40
N ARG A 1129 4.13 -17.67 27.39
CA ARG A 1129 4.93 -16.44 27.59
C ARG A 1129 4.30 -15.47 28.59
N THR A 1130 2.97 -15.38 28.61
CA THR A 1130 2.21 -14.59 29.60
C THR A 1130 2.39 -15.16 31.00
N MET A 1131 2.36 -16.48 31.17
CA MET A 1131 2.56 -17.12 32.47
C MET A 1131 3.99 -16.95 33.01
N VAL A 1132 5.00 -17.07 32.14
CA VAL A 1132 6.41 -16.81 32.49
C VAL A 1132 6.62 -15.34 32.87
N GLN A 1133 6.01 -14.43 32.12
CA GLN A 1133 6.06 -12.99 32.41
C GLN A 1133 5.30 -12.63 33.71
N PHE A 1134 4.22 -13.32 34.03
CA PHE A 1134 3.48 -13.17 35.30
C PHE A 1134 4.30 -13.64 36.50
N LEU A 1135 4.94 -14.81 36.42
CA LEU A 1135 5.88 -15.28 37.45
C LEU A 1135 7.04 -14.29 37.64
N SER A 1136 7.56 -13.74 36.55
CA SER A 1136 8.64 -12.74 36.56
C SER A 1136 8.23 -11.40 37.19
N GLN A 1137 6.93 -11.05 37.17
CA GLN A 1137 6.37 -9.88 37.86
C GLN A 1137 6.14 -10.17 39.36
N LEU A 1138 5.63 -11.36 39.70
CA LEU A 1138 5.43 -11.78 41.09
C LEU A 1138 6.75 -11.99 41.85
N SER A 1139 7.83 -12.40 41.18
CA SER A 1139 9.15 -12.58 41.81
C SER A 1139 9.84 -11.25 42.16
N LYS A 1140 9.27 -10.11 41.76
CA LYS A 1140 9.75 -8.75 42.03
C LYS A 1140 8.87 -8.02 43.05
N LYS A 1141 7.99 -8.75 43.75
CA LYS A 1141 6.98 -8.24 44.70
C LYS A 1141 6.84 -9.15 45.92
#